data_AF-A0A8J5U5S7-F1
#
_entry.id   AF-A0A8J5U5S7-F1
#
_cell.length_a   1.000
_cell.length_b   1.000
_cell.length_c   1.000
_cell.angle_alpha   90.00
_cell.angle_beta   90.00
_cell.angle_gamma   90.00
#
_symmetry.space_group_name_H-M   'P 1'
#
loop_
_entity.id
_entity.type
_entity.pdbx_description
1 polymer ?
#
loop_
_entity_poly.entity_id
_entity_poly.type
_entity_poly.pdbx_seq_one_letter_code
_entity_poly.pdbx_strand_id
1 'polypeptide(L)'
;MALMLAPYNGAMRLGMGFNSYTQTLCVNDVVRKPGNIPAAETDLRAAQLTQKTDAATFKSKQITAGTQQDQPQEVLDGASGTISRVVVDGQKEVSQVVSWEASFIENGSEVLKKLDVSGALSIKMAGMGQLSGKAAFVDSTDIKNADIKYLVHVKVTNQRLIADNITEFAPIDYIEPGQFTEIYGDCFISGFIEGGEFDALVTVTTEETIKKNSLSGGLELGANISGFDVAGNVDGGVENNSNDKKARTKISVTWSGGGDIRNDNIKEWTLESLKAVAMSFPDAVAARSDAVLTKYTSLRSYHEQTRKGSPLDYENAGVYTAALYDAYTDYKMMWGQIHTMIGGFNRNEIRLFTREALTIPKDFDEDMKKDYKNKESHYNERVKAREEAENAAALAPYTLNKTRDHKPIEKPLPINKFEPYKADIFGLEKAAHDCRFEMIKIVRETLKEEPLPTYEEWKATKDDLVIQKNDVRSKQDSINELKKELETTKDNLKNQENDVNSKEEKINELKKKLEAALITPRKANDSQLDDRLPLQYDKAIVMFMNIASQLALDAGRDGFKAHGFEYDLSYDKQKFRLQKVYSSSTKDDPWTIARVNDNQRLYFDKTVTEHQFRVGSSPPDMQDHWYIVRGSASRAGSWVLKNAESNTCIELKDNSRWNGHDGVPIIPGSPSDDRDTANWVIVVREMAS
;
A
#
# COMPACT_ATOMS: atom_id res chain seq x y z
N MET A 1 5.78 30.70 25.85
CA MET A 1 6.61 29.97 24.87
C MET A 1 7.60 30.94 24.26
N ALA A 2 8.82 30.51 24.00
CA ALA A 2 9.79 31.31 23.25
C ALA A 2 9.24 31.62 21.84
N LEU A 3 9.59 32.78 21.31
CA LEU A 3 9.19 33.19 19.96
C LEU A 3 9.97 32.37 18.93
N MET A 4 9.30 31.64 18.04
CA MET A 4 9.96 30.94 16.92
C MET A 4 10.15 31.91 15.75
N LEU A 5 11.37 32.01 15.25
CA LEU A 5 11.76 32.92 14.18
C LEU A 5 12.45 32.16 13.04
N ALA A 6 12.39 32.76 11.85
CA ALA A 6 13.25 32.38 10.73
C ALA A 6 13.69 33.63 9.97
N PRO A 7 14.92 33.67 9.43
CA PRO A 7 15.41 34.79 8.65
C PRO A 7 14.47 35.15 7.49
N TYR A 8 14.13 36.42 7.37
CA TYR A 8 13.18 36.86 6.36
C TYR A 8 13.73 36.69 4.93
N ASN A 9 12.84 36.23 4.04
CA ASN A 9 13.06 36.20 2.60
C ASN A 9 11.87 36.89 1.91
N GLY A 10 12.12 37.67 0.85
CA GLY A 10 11.08 38.34 0.06
C GLY A 10 10.05 37.42 -0.59
N ALA A 11 10.25 36.10 -0.60
CA ALA A 11 9.24 35.11 -1.01
C ALA A 11 8.24 34.73 0.10
N MET A 12 8.52 35.04 1.37
CA MET A 12 7.65 34.70 2.50
C MET A 12 6.34 35.50 2.46
N ARG A 13 5.22 34.85 2.78
CA ARG A 13 3.88 35.46 2.81
C ARG A 13 3.15 35.06 4.09
N LEU A 14 2.26 35.94 4.55
CA LEU A 14 1.40 35.67 5.71
C LEU A 14 0.48 34.47 5.42
N GLY A 15 0.29 33.57 6.40
CA GLY A 15 -0.55 32.38 6.26
C GLY A 15 0.06 31.24 5.45
N MET A 16 1.29 31.40 4.94
CA MET A 16 2.04 30.35 4.25
C MET A 16 2.56 29.30 5.24
N GLY A 17 2.53 28.04 4.84
CA GLY A 17 3.18 26.96 5.58
C GLY A 17 4.70 27.05 5.52
N PHE A 18 5.37 26.58 6.56
CA PHE A 18 6.82 26.65 6.69
C PHE A 18 7.35 25.42 7.41
N ASN A 19 8.40 24.82 6.87
CA ASN A 19 9.16 23.79 7.57
C ASN A 19 10.30 24.46 8.34
N SER A 20 10.19 24.55 9.67
CA SER A 20 11.18 25.20 10.54
C SER A 20 12.52 24.45 10.57
N TYR A 21 12.51 23.14 10.35
CA TYR A 21 13.70 22.30 10.37
C TYR A 21 14.51 22.39 9.08
N THR A 22 13.88 22.33 7.92
CA THR A 22 14.59 22.51 6.63
C THR A 22 14.65 23.98 6.19
N GLN A 23 13.95 24.87 6.90
CA GLN A 23 13.72 26.28 6.56
C GLN A 23 13.21 26.47 5.12
N THR A 24 12.30 25.60 4.69
CA THR A 24 11.69 25.66 3.36
C THR A 24 10.29 26.24 3.42
N LEU A 25 10.00 27.13 2.47
CA LEU A 25 8.64 27.60 2.21
C LEU A 25 7.79 26.43 1.70
N CYS A 26 6.61 26.27 2.27
CA CYS A 26 5.65 25.24 1.90
C CYS A 26 4.44 25.87 1.19
N VAL A 27 3.28 25.22 1.22
CA VAL A 27 2.07 25.70 0.55
C VAL A 27 1.66 27.11 1.01
N ASN A 28 1.11 27.91 0.08
CA ASN A 28 0.54 29.22 0.35
C ASN A 28 -0.86 29.15 0.95
N ASP A 29 -1.25 30.16 1.72
CA ASP A 29 -2.62 30.31 2.24
C ASP A 29 -3.13 29.09 3.00
N VAL A 30 -2.23 28.42 3.74
CA VAL A 30 -2.54 27.27 4.60
C VAL A 30 -3.30 27.72 5.84
N VAL A 31 -3.05 28.94 6.30
CA VAL A 31 -3.80 29.58 7.37
C VAL A 31 -4.43 30.86 6.85
N ARG A 32 -5.74 30.96 7.05
CA ARG A 32 -6.62 31.98 6.48
C ARG A 32 -7.42 32.67 7.57
N LYS A 33 -8.07 33.76 7.19
CA LYS A 33 -9.06 34.43 8.02
C LYS A 33 -10.40 33.69 7.99
N PRO A 34 -11.26 33.92 9.00
CA PRO A 34 -12.62 33.42 9.02
C PRO A 34 -13.36 33.55 7.69
N GLY A 35 -13.98 32.45 7.26
CA GLY A 35 -14.71 32.40 5.99
C GLY A 35 -13.82 32.14 4.78
N ASN A 36 -12.69 31.45 4.96
CA ASN A 36 -11.78 31.02 3.89
C ASN A 36 -11.15 32.20 3.10
N ILE A 37 -10.91 33.32 3.76
CA ILE A 37 -10.36 34.53 3.11
C ILE A 37 -8.82 34.51 3.25
N PRO A 38 -8.05 34.60 2.15
CA PRO A 38 -6.59 34.65 2.20
C PRO A 38 -6.07 35.78 3.10
N ALA A 39 -4.92 35.51 3.74
CA ALA A 39 -4.23 36.48 4.55
C ALA A 39 -3.58 37.55 3.66
N ALA A 40 -3.64 38.81 4.07
CA ALA A 40 -3.05 39.93 3.35
C ALA A 40 -2.16 40.75 4.29
N GLU A 41 -1.21 41.51 3.74
CA GLU A 41 -0.36 42.38 4.56
C GLU A 41 -1.16 43.43 5.35
N THR A 42 -2.34 43.80 4.86
CA THR A 42 -3.28 44.69 5.57
C THR A 42 -3.82 44.11 6.87
N ASP A 43 -3.64 42.81 7.12
CA ASP A 43 -4.04 42.13 8.35
C ASP A 43 -2.99 42.27 9.46
N LEU A 44 -1.77 42.69 9.14
CA LEU A 44 -0.71 42.89 10.10
C LEU A 44 -1.04 44.06 11.05
N ARG A 45 -0.84 43.84 12.33
CA ARG A 45 -0.95 44.83 13.40
C ARG A 45 0.32 44.84 14.23
N ALA A 46 0.75 46.02 14.66
CA ALA A 46 1.87 46.14 15.58
C ALA A 46 1.45 45.58 16.94
N ALA A 47 2.08 44.48 17.35
CA ALA A 47 1.95 43.95 18.68
C ALA A 47 2.77 44.81 19.65
N GLN A 48 2.18 45.22 20.78
CA GLN A 48 2.95 45.88 21.84
C GLN A 48 4.03 44.92 22.35
N LEU A 49 5.28 45.38 22.34
CA LEU A 49 6.42 44.66 22.90
C LEU A 49 6.30 44.62 24.44
N THR A 50 5.49 43.72 24.99
CA THR A 50 5.54 43.44 26.43
C THR A 50 6.74 42.54 26.73
N GLN A 51 7.93 43.12 26.87
CA GLN A 51 9.03 42.41 27.53
C GLN A 51 8.72 42.31 29.03
N LYS A 52 8.13 41.18 29.46
CA LYS A 52 8.40 40.62 30.79
C LYS A 52 9.59 39.68 30.65
N THR A 53 10.77 40.25 30.69
CA THR A 53 12.01 39.55 31.04
C THR A 53 12.50 40.15 32.35
N ASP A 54 12.95 39.30 33.26
CA ASP A 54 13.17 39.58 34.67
C ASP A 54 13.89 40.92 34.92
N ALA A 55 13.09 41.94 35.26
CA ALA A 55 13.55 43.28 35.51
C ALA A 55 14.16 43.36 36.91
N ALA A 56 15.46 43.14 36.99
CA ALA A 56 16.28 43.77 38.00
C ALA A 56 17.38 44.55 37.29
N THR A 57 17.25 45.88 37.30
CA THR A 57 18.25 46.89 36.91
C THR A 57 18.26 47.32 35.44
N PHE A 58 17.28 48.12 35.01
CA PHE A 58 17.36 48.89 33.76
C PHE A 58 17.53 50.39 34.03
N LYS A 59 18.56 51.01 33.45
CA LYS A 59 18.64 52.46 33.27
C LYS A 59 17.99 52.81 31.94
N SER A 60 16.76 53.32 31.96
CA SER A 60 16.13 53.93 30.78
C SER A 60 16.82 55.25 30.45
N LYS A 61 17.56 55.34 29.35
CA LYS A 61 18.13 56.61 28.85
C LYS A 61 17.23 57.13 27.73
N GLN A 62 16.41 58.13 28.03
CA GLN A 62 15.56 58.79 27.05
C GLN A 62 16.43 59.75 26.23
N ILE A 63 16.74 59.42 24.97
CA ILE A 63 17.52 60.28 24.07
C ILE A 63 16.53 60.99 23.14
N THR A 64 16.42 62.31 23.28
CA THR A 64 15.65 63.19 22.36
C THR A 64 16.63 63.76 21.36
N ALA A 65 16.37 63.60 20.05
CA ALA A 65 17.23 64.13 19.01
C ALA A 65 17.21 65.67 18.99
N GLY A 66 18.33 66.28 19.37
CA GLY A 66 18.64 67.67 19.07
C GLY A 66 19.68 67.71 17.96
N THR A 67 19.42 68.50 16.92
CA THR A 67 20.33 68.82 15.82
C THR A 67 21.77 69.07 16.27
N GLN A 68 22.71 68.20 15.87
CA GLN A 68 24.06 68.59 15.46
C GLN A 68 24.80 67.42 14.80
N GLN A 69 25.43 67.70 13.66
CA GLN A 69 26.54 66.91 13.12
C GLN A 69 27.63 66.81 14.19
N ASP A 70 27.91 65.61 14.71
CA ASP A 70 29.23 65.12 15.11
C ASP A 70 29.11 63.75 15.83
N GLN A 71 29.87 62.77 15.32
CA GLN A 71 30.13 61.39 15.80
C GLN A 71 28.92 60.47 16.12
N PRO A 72 28.98 59.16 15.74
CA PRO A 72 27.96 58.18 16.13
C PRO A 72 27.83 58.13 17.65
N GLN A 73 26.65 58.39 18.20
CA GLN A 73 26.41 58.22 19.64
C GLN A 73 26.62 56.73 20.00
N GLU A 74 27.44 56.45 21.01
CA GLU A 74 27.71 55.09 21.49
C GLU A 74 26.42 54.44 22.04
N VAL A 75 25.74 53.64 21.21
CA VAL A 75 24.49 52.91 21.57
C VAL A 75 24.80 51.58 22.28
N LEU A 76 25.97 51.01 22.02
CA LEU A 76 26.40 49.71 22.52
C LEU A 76 27.46 49.93 23.61
N ASP A 77 27.28 49.32 24.79
CA ASP A 77 28.14 49.43 25.98
C ASP A 77 28.47 48.02 26.54
N GLY A 78 29.72 47.74 26.86
CA GLY A 78 30.20 46.41 27.26
C GLY A 78 30.00 45.27 26.23
N ALA A 79 30.36 44.04 26.61
CA ALA A 79 30.33 42.86 25.74
C ALA A 79 28.92 42.36 25.39
N SER A 80 27.89 42.75 26.15
CA SER A 80 26.50 42.44 25.81
C SER A 80 25.58 43.43 26.50
N GLY A 81 24.42 43.70 25.90
CA GLY A 81 23.44 44.57 26.52
C GLY A 81 22.17 44.70 25.70
N THR A 82 21.22 45.45 26.25
CA THR A 82 19.96 45.76 25.58
C THR A 82 19.53 47.17 25.97
N ILE A 83 19.18 47.97 24.97
CA ILE A 83 18.67 49.33 25.15
C ILE A 83 17.36 49.50 24.37
N SER A 84 16.41 50.20 24.96
CA SER A 84 15.21 50.68 24.28
C SER A 84 15.36 52.16 24.00
N ARG A 85 15.15 52.57 22.74
CA ARG A 85 15.21 53.97 22.29
C ARG A 85 14.03 54.31 21.41
N VAL A 86 13.75 55.60 21.24
CA VAL A 86 12.76 56.10 20.28
C VAL A 86 13.52 56.94 19.25
N VAL A 87 13.36 56.60 17.98
CA VAL A 87 14.00 57.31 16.86
C VAL A 87 12.92 57.98 16.03
N VAL A 88 13.19 59.21 15.58
CA VAL A 88 12.30 59.94 14.68
C VAL A 88 12.83 59.76 13.26
N ASP A 89 12.16 58.93 12.46
CA ASP A 89 12.44 58.79 11.03
C ASP A 89 11.46 59.70 10.25
N GLY A 90 11.92 60.90 9.92
CA GLY A 90 11.09 61.93 9.29
C GLY A 90 9.93 62.40 10.18
N GLN A 91 8.70 61.95 9.88
CA GLN A 91 7.46 62.31 10.60
C GLN A 91 6.94 61.22 11.57
N LYS A 92 7.63 60.08 11.70
CA LYS A 92 7.16 58.94 12.48
C LYS A 92 8.13 58.59 13.61
N GLU A 93 7.62 58.56 14.85
CA GLU A 93 8.34 58.00 15.99
C GLU A 93 8.32 56.47 15.90
N VAL A 94 9.50 55.86 15.93
CA VAL A 94 9.70 54.40 15.91
C VAL A 94 10.40 54.01 17.21
N SER A 95 9.71 53.21 18.03
CA SER A 95 10.35 52.54 19.16
C SER A 95 11.31 51.48 18.63
N GLN A 96 12.53 51.41 19.15
CA GLN A 96 13.52 50.42 18.78
C GLN A 96 14.10 49.78 20.05
N VAL A 97 14.20 48.45 20.04
CA VAL A 97 14.95 47.68 21.02
C VAL A 97 16.21 47.19 20.33
N VAL A 98 17.37 47.63 20.80
CA VAL A 98 18.68 47.21 20.30
C VAL A 98 19.29 46.29 21.33
N SER A 99 19.59 45.06 20.95
CA SER A 99 20.32 44.09 21.77
C SER A 99 21.62 43.71 21.07
N TRP A 100 22.71 43.64 21.81
CA TRP A 100 24.01 43.20 21.28
C TRP A 100 24.62 42.15 22.18
N GLU A 101 25.42 41.29 21.57
CA GLU A 101 26.21 40.29 22.23
C GLU A 101 27.51 40.08 21.46
N ALA A 102 28.61 40.04 22.21
CA ALA A 102 29.95 39.86 21.73
C ALA A 102 30.51 38.66 22.52
N SER A 103 30.62 37.49 21.87
CA SER A 103 30.94 36.23 22.56
C SER A 103 31.99 35.40 21.82
N PHE A 104 32.78 34.65 22.60
CA PHE A 104 33.56 33.55 22.04
C PHE A 104 32.65 32.45 21.53
N ILE A 105 33.13 31.73 20.52
CA ILE A 105 32.43 30.60 19.95
C ILE A 105 33.36 29.41 19.87
N GLU A 106 32.83 28.24 20.20
CA GLU A 106 33.58 26.99 20.02
C GLU A 106 33.31 26.36 18.66
N ASN A 107 32.03 26.28 18.29
CA ASN A 107 31.53 25.48 17.17
C ASN A 107 30.65 26.27 16.20
N GLY A 108 30.56 25.82 14.95
CA GLY A 108 29.75 26.50 13.93
C GLY A 108 28.25 26.41 14.21
N SER A 109 27.79 25.34 14.88
CA SER A 109 26.40 25.17 15.30
C SER A 109 25.89 26.29 16.23
N GLU A 110 26.77 26.84 17.08
CA GLU A 110 26.44 27.97 17.96
C GLU A 110 26.18 29.25 17.15
N VAL A 111 26.97 29.47 16.10
CA VAL A 111 26.75 30.59 15.16
C VAL A 111 25.42 30.43 14.45
N LEU A 112 25.13 29.24 13.92
CA LEU A 112 23.85 28.98 13.24
C LEU A 112 22.66 29.24 14.16
N LYS A 113 22.75 28.83 15.43
CA LYS A 113 21.71 29.07 16.43
C LYS A 113 21.48 30.56 16.68
N LYS A 114 22.54 31.37 16.76
CA LYS A 114 22.43 32.83 16.97
C LYS A 114 21.86 33.57 15.75
N LEU A 115 22.05 33.01 14.55
CA LEU A 115 21.53 33.56 13.29
C LEU A 115 20.12 33.08 12.94
N ASP A 116 19.48 32.30 13.83
CA ASP A 116 18.23 31.58 13.55
C ASP A 116 18.31 30.74 12.25
N VAL A 117 19.47 30.18 11.92
CA VAL A 117 19.69 29.32 10.75
C VAL A 117 19.68 27.85 11.16
N SER A 118 18.94 27.02 10.42
CA SER A 118 18.89 25.59 10.70
C SER A 118 20.20 24.86 10.34
N GLY A 119 20.65 23.98 11.23
CA GLY A 119 21.72 23.02 10.95
C GLY A 119 21.39 22.09 9.77
N ALA A 120 20.15 21.60 9.68
CA ALA A 120 19.72 20.73 8.59
C ALA A 120 19.73 21.45 7.22
N LEU A 121 19.27 22.71 7.18
CA LEU A 121 19.41 23.55 5.99
C LEU A 121 20.88 23.70 5.59
N SER A 122 21.73 24.00 6.56
CA SER A 122 23.16 24.25 6.32
C SER A 122 23.88 23.02 5.79
N ILE A 123 23.61 21.83 6.33
CA ILE A 123 24.12 20.55 5.84
C ILE A 123 23.61 20.26 4.43
N LYS A 124 22.30 20.44 4.18
CA LYS A 124 21.68 20.22 2.87
C LYS A 124 22.32 21.08 1.79
N MET A 125 22.45 22.38 2.04
CA MET A 125 23.04 23.33 1.09
C MET A 125 24.52 23.02 0.84
N ALA A 126 25.29 22.79 1.90
CA ALA A 126 26.69 22.40 1.79
C ALA A 126 26.88 21.09 1.01
N GLY A 127 26.00 20.10 1.21
CA GLY A 127 26.02 18.84 0.47
C GLY A 127 25.68 18.98 -1.02
N MET A 128 24.90 20.00 -1.39
CA MET A 128 24.61 20.36 -2.79
C MET A 128 25.68 21.25 -3.43
N GLY A 129 26.75 21.60 -2.69
CA GLY A 129 27.78 22.53 -3.16
C GLY A 129 27.29 23.96 -3.33
N GLN A 130 26.15 24.31 -2.72
CA GLN A 130 25.56 25.64 -2.76
C GLN A 130 25.70 26.28 -1.38
N LEU A 131 26.16 27.53 -1.32
CA LEU A 131 26.11 28.37 -0.13
C LEU A 131 25.26 29.59 -0.51
N SER A 132 24.14 29.81 0.19
CA SER A 132 23.27 30.97 -0.06
C SER A 132 22.72 31.54 1.25
N GLY A 133 22.42 32.85 1.24
CA GLY A 133 21.85 33.57 2.40
C GLY A 133 22.77 33.63 3.63
N LYS A 134 22.19 33.79 4.82
CA LYS A 134 22.92 33.83 6.10
C LYS A 134 23.73 32.55 6.40
N ALA A 135 23.42 31.42 5.76
CA ALA A 135 24.22 30.20 5.88
C ALA A 135 25.59 30.31 5.18
N ALA A 136 25.72 31.16 4.15
CA ALA A 136 26.99 31.41 3.48
C ALA A 136 27.99 32.23 4.33
N PHE A 137 27.46 33.01 5.29
CA PHE A 137 28.26 33.77 6.24
C PHE A 137 29.02 32.85 7.22
N VAL A 138 28.47 31.67 7.50
CA VAL A 138 29.10 30.65 8.34
C VAL A 138 29.99 29.76 7.47
N ASP A 139 31.17 30.26 7.07
CA ASP A 139 32.19 29.38 6.48
C ASP A 139 32.77 28.49 7.58
N SER A 140 32.25 27.28 7.64
CA SER A 140 32.70 26.22 8.55
C SER A 140 34.22 26.00 8.54
N THR A 141 34.87 26.27 7.42
CA THR A 141 36.31 26.04 7.22
C THR A 141 37.13 27.10 7.94
N ASP A 142 36.73 28.36 7.84
CA ASP A 142 37.39 29.46 8.56
C ASP A 142 37.19 29.31 10.07
N ILE A 143 35.98 28.94 10.49
CA ILE A 143 35.64 28.72 11.91
C ILE A 143 36.48 27.56 12.49
N LYS A 144 36.65 26.46 11.77
CA LYS A 144 37.40 25.30 12.29
C LYS A 144 38.92 25.53 12.27
N ASN A 145 39.46 26.27 11.31
CA ASN A 145 40.90 26.57 11.23
C ASN A 145 41.36 27.71 12.17
N ALA A 146 40.43 28.45 12.77
CA ALA A 146 40.75 29.55 13.66
C ALA A 146 41.06 29.08 15.09
N ASP A 147 42.10 29.64 15.68
CA ASP A 147 42.46 29.43 17.09
C ASP A 147 41.55 30.23 18.02
N ILE A 148 41.15 31.44 17.58
CA ILE A 148 40.22 32.31 18.30
C ILE A 148 39.06 32.65 17.35
N LYS A 149 37.84 32.51 17.87
CA LYS A 149 36.59 32.77 17.14
C LYS A 149 35.72 33.65 18.01
N TYR A 150 35.27 34.75 17.46
CA TYR A 150 34.49 35.73 18.18
C TYR A 150 33.35 36.21 17.28
N LEU A 151 32.13 36.24 17.80
CA LEU A 151 30.95 36.75 17.08
C LEU A 151 30.40 37.96 17.79
N VAL A 152 30.20 39.01 17.00
CA VAL A 152 29.42 40.18 17.37
C VAL A 152 28.07 40.04 16.70
N HIS A 153 27.02 39.99 17.49
CA HIS A 153 25.62 39.94 17.05
C HIS A 153 24.92 41.19 17.56
N VAL A 154 24.34 41.98 16.66
CA VAL A 154 23.54 43.16 16.99
C VAL A 154 22.17 43.00 16.35
N LYS A 155 21.13 42.90 17.19
CA LYS A 155 19.73 42.77 16.77
C LYS A 155 18.95 44.02 17.14
N VAL A 156 18.29 44.59 16.16
CA VAL A 156 17.47 45.80 16.28
C VAL A 156 16.04 45.37 15.98
N THR A 157 15.14 45.56 16.94
CA THR A 157 13.71 45.26 16.79
C THR A 157 12.93 46.57 16.87
N ASN A 158 12.35 46.99 15.76
CA ASN A 158 11.51 48.18 15.69
C ASN A 158 10.07 47.82 16.11
N GLN A 159 9.48 46.88 15.38
CA GLN A 159 8.11 46.46 15.65
C GLN A 159 7.90 44.99 15.29
N ARG A 160 7.05 44.32 16.06
CA ARG A 160 6.54 42.99 15.73
C ARG A 160 5.18 43.15 15.09
N LEU A 161 5.06 42.77 13.83
CA LEU A 161 3.82 42.77 13.07
C LEU A 161 3.22 41.36 13.10
N ILE A 162 2.03 41.19 13.67
CA ILE A 162 1.32 39.90 13.75
C ILE A 162 -0.07 40.08 13.14
N ALA A 163 -0.59 39.03 12.52
CA ALA A 163 -2.00 38.98 12.15
C ALA A 163 -2.76 38.05 13.12
N ASP A 164 -3.48 38.63 14.07
CA ASP A 164 -4.24 37.84 15.06
C ASP A 164 -5.54 37.25 14.49
N ASN A 165 -5.96 37.72 13.31
CA ASN A 165 -7.22 37.34 12.65
C ASN A 165 -7.08 36.14 11.70
N ILE A 166 -5.87 35.59 11.49
CA ILE A 166 -5.64 34.40 10.66
C ILE A 166 -5.70 33.15 11.53
N THR A 167 -6.92 32.64 11.72
CA THR A 167 -7.20 31.60 12.71
C THR A 167 -7.69 30.28 12.09
N GLU A 168 -7.88 30.21 10.77
CA GLU A 168 -8.45 29.04 10.09
C GLU A 168 -7.39 28.28 9.29
N PHE A 169 -7.09 27.06 9.72
CA PHE A 169 -6.35 26.08 8.93
C PHE A 169 -7.20 25.64 7.73
N ALA A 170 -6.63 25.71 6.53
CA ALA A 170 -7.28 25.46 5.25
C ALA A 170 -6.59 24.29 4.53
N PRO A 171 -6.99 23.04 4.82
CA PRO A 171 -6.34 21.87 4.24
C PRO A 171 -6.79 21.64 2.80
N ILE A 172 -5.83 21.34 1.93
CA ILE A 172 -6.05 20.80 0.60
C ILE A 172 -6.68 19.40 0.70
N ASP A 173 -7.58 19.10 -0.22
CA ASP A 173 -8.26 17.81 -0.29
C ASP A 173 -7.35 16.70 -0.83
N TYR A 174 -7.64 15.46 -0.40
CA TYR A 174 -6.94 14.25 -0.84
C TYR A 174 -5.44 14.17 -0.50
N ILE A 175 -4.99 14.83 0.58
CA ILE A 175 -3.64 14.63 1.12
C ILE A 175 -3.62 13.46 2.09
N GLU A 176 -2.66 12.56 1.89
CA GLU A 176 -2.41 11.47 2.82
C GLU A 176 -1.79 11.98 4.13
N PRO A 177 -2.16 11.42 5.30
CA PRO A 177 -1.62 11.85 6.58
C PRO A 177 -0.08 11.87 6.68
N GLY A 178 0.60 10.96 5.98
CA GLY A 178 2.07 10.88 5.96
C GLY A 178 2.76 12.00 5.17
N GLN A 179 2.04 12.70 4.30
CA GLN A 179 2.56 13.80 3.47
C GLN A 179 2.34 15.17 4.13
N PHE A 180 1.79 15.21 5.35
CA PHE A 180 1.40 16.46 6.00
C PHE A 180 2.57 17.45 6.10
N THR A 181 3.68 17.03 6.69
CA THR A 181 4.83 17.92 6.95
C THR A 181 5.58 18.28 5.66
N GLU A 182 5.59 17.40 4.66
CA GLU A 182 6.16 17.68 3.34
C GLU A 182 5.38 18.82 2.63
N ILE A 183 4.05 18.81 2.75
CA ILE A 183 3.18 19.75 2.03
C ILE A 183 2.97 21.06 2.81
N TYR A 184 2.69 20.97 4.12
CA TYR A 184 2.34 22.12 4.95
C TYR A 184 3.50 22.65 5.80
N GLY A 185 4.55 21.85 6.00
CA GLY A 185 5.54 22.11 7.04
C GLY A 185 5.00 21.80 8.45
N ASP A 186 5.78 22.16 9.47
CA ASP A 186 5.41 22.01 10.88
C ASP A 186 4.77 23.27 11.50
N CYS A 187 4.95 24.42 10.85
CA CYS A 187 4.44 25.70 11.30
C CYS A 187 3.97 26.56 10.12
N PHE A 188 3.44 27.75 10.41
CA PHE A 188 3.07 28.74 9.41
C PHE A 188 3.59 30.14 9.77
N ILE A 189 3.69 31.00 8.77
CA ILE A 189 4.11 32.39 8.92
C ILE A 189 2.93 33.21 9.42
N SER A 190 3.03 33.69 10.66
CA SER A 190 1.96 34.41 11.38
C SER A 190 2.19 35.93 11.46
N GLY A 191 3.37 36.37 11.06
CA GLY A 191 3.80 37.75 11.18
C GLY A 191 5.24 37.96 10.77
N PHE A 192 5.75 39.18 10.99
CA PHE A 192 7.10 39.60 10.67
C PHE A 192 7.65 40.49 11.78
N ILE A 193 8.97 40.48 11.95
CA ILE A 193 9.69 41.47 12.74
C ILE A 193 10.28 42.49 11.78
N GLU A 194 9.96 43.76 12.01
CA GLU A 194 10.68 44.87 11.41
C GLU A 194 11.80 45.31 12.32
N GLY A 195 12.96 45.55 11.74
CA GLY A 195 14.20 45.55 12.45
C GLY A 195 15.35 45.16 11.54
N GLY A 196 16.50 44.90 12.14
CA GLY A 196 17.69 44.49 11.42
C GLY A 196 18.60 43.68 12.31
N GLU A 197 19.41 42.84 11.67
CA GLU A 197 20.46 42.08 12.32
C GLU A 197 21.78 42.38 11.64
N PHE A 198 22.81 42.57 12.44
CA PHE A 198 24.18 42.75 12.04
C PHE A 198 25.03 41.71 12.75
N ASP A 199 25.75 40.92 11.97
CA ASP A 199 26.55 39.81 12.45
C ASP A 199 27.95 39.92 11.89
N ALA A 200 28.93 39.83 12.78
CA ALA A 200 30.33 39.82 12.39
C ALA A 200 31.09 38.71 13.09
N LEU A 201 31.69 37.86 12.27
CA LEU A 201 32.52 36.75 12.70
C LEU A 201 33.99 37.13 12.52
N VAL A 202 34.69 37.24 13.63
CA VAL A 202 36.12 37.51 13.70
C VAL A 202 36.84 36.20 13.98
N THR A 203 37.68 35.75 13.05
CA THR A 203 38.51 34.57 13.20
C THR A 203 39.98 34.93 13.18
N VAL A 204 40.76 34.37 14.10
CA VAL A 204 42.20 34.58 14.18
C VAL A 204 42.93 33.25 14.14
N THR A 205 43.90 33.14 13.24
CA THR A 205 44.78 31.98 13.08
C THR A 205 46.22 32.39 13.40
N THR A 206 46.89 31.61 14.25
CA THR A 206 48.25 31.85 14.75
C THR A 206 49.23 30.77 14.27
N GLU A 207 50.51 31.13 14.10
CA GLU A 207 51.55 30.13 13.80
C GLU A 207 51.80 29.16 14.98
N GLU A 208 52.19 27.92 14.69
CA GLU A 208 52.38 26.83 15.69
C GLU A 208 53.26 27.19 16.90
N THR A 209 54.16 28.16 16.75
CA THR A 209 55.07 28.59 17.82
C THR A 209 54.39 29.41 18.93
N ILE A 210 53.17 29.91 18.73
CA ILE A 210 52.45 30.81 19.67
C ILE A 210 51.33 30.09 20.46
N LYS A 211 51.03 28.81 20.13
CA LYS A 211 49.94 27.99 20.73
C LYS A 211 49.94 27.88 22.28
N LYS A 212 51.00 28.30 22.97
CA LYS A 212 51.08 28.33 24.45
C LYS A 212 50.46 29.58 25.11
N ASN A 213 50.20 30.67 24.36
CA ASN A 213 49.66 31.94 24.88
C ASN A 213 48.35 32.40 24.21
N SER A 214 47.66 31.54 23.43
CA SER A 214 46.44 31.93 22.67
C SER A 214 45.28 32.46 23.54
N LEU A 215 45.28 32.17 24.84
CA LEU A 215 44.32 32.71 25.80
C LEU A 215 44.49 34.24 25.98
N SER A 216 45.72 34.77 25.95
CA SER A 216 45.98 36.20 26.13
C SER A 216 45.59 37.01 24.90
N GLY A 217 45.86 36.49 23.69
CA GLY A 217 45.39 37.11 22.44
C GLY A 217 43.87 37.11 22.30
N GLY A 218 43.21 36.03 22.75
CA GLY A 218 41.75 35.98 22.85
C GLY A 218 41.21 37.01 23.85
N LEU A 219 41.81 37.12 25.03
CA LEU A 219 41.45 38.12 26.04
C LEU A 219 41.71 39.57 25.59
N GLU A 220 42.76 39.83 24.80
CA GLU A 220 43.06 41.15 24.22
C GLU A 220 42.13 41.52 23.05
N LEU A 221 41.77 40.56 22.19
CA LEU A 221 40.70 40.73 21.19
C LEU A 221 39.35 40.94 21.87
N GLY A 222 39.06 40.14 22.90
CA GLY A 222 37.91 40.30 23.77
C GLY A 222 37.92 41.68 24.43
N ALA A 223 39.04 42.18 24.94
CA ALA A 223 39.18 43.52 25.52
C ALA A 223 38.99 44.65 24.48
N ASN A 224 39.53 44.50 23.27
CA ASN A 224 39.38 45.49 22.19
C ASN A 224 37.97 45.49 21.57
N ILE A 225 37.32 44.33 21.46
CA ILE A 225 35.93 44.20 20.99
C ILE A 225 34.96 44.59 22.11
N SER A 226 35.26 44.27 23.38
CA SER A 226 34.51 44.69 24.58
C SER A 226 34.80 46.13 25.02
N GLY A 227 35.70 46.85 24.34
CA GLY A 227 35.95 48.29 24.50
C GLY A 227 34.77 49.17 24.11
N PHE A 228 33.55 48.65 24.24
CA PHE A 228 32.30 49.38 24.37
C PHE A 228 32.19 50.07 25.75
N ASP A 229 33.13 49.85 26.68
CA ASP A 229 33.13 50.43 28.03
C ASP A 229 34.18 51.56 28.19
N VAL A 230 33.68 52.71 28.67
CA VAL A 230 34.36 53.86 29.29
C VAL A 230 35.18 54.84 28.42
N ALA A 231 34.61 56.04 28.29
CA ALA A 231 35.32 57.31 28.22
C ALA A 231 36.34 57.43 29.37
N GLY A 232 37.55 56.93 29.17
CA GLY A 232 38.63 56.91 30.15
C GLY A 232 39.95 56.86 29.41
N ASN A 233 40.73 57.92 29.57
CA ASN A 233 42.03 58.12 28.96
C ASN A 233 42.97 56.93 29.25
N VAL A 234 43.06 55.96 28.34
CA VAL A 234 44.15 54.99 28.32
C VAL A 234 45.28 55.66 27.56
N ASP A 235 46.14 56.36 28.31
CA ASP A 235 47.46 56.75 27.87
C ASP A 235 48.28 55.47 27.69
N GLY A 236 48.25 54.95 26.47
CA GLY A 236 48.82 53.66 26.11
C GLY A 236 48.66 53.49 24.61
N GLY A 237 49.50 54.21 23.86
CA GLY A 237 49.51 54.18 22.41
C GLY A 237 49.46 52.76 21.89
N VAL A 238 48.36 52.39 21.25
CA VAL A 238 48.37 51.33 20.26
C VAL A 238 48.96 51.97 19.02
N GLU A 239 50.30 51.98 18.96
CA GLU A 239 50.94 51.88 17.66
C GLU A 239 50.28 50.72 16.94
N ASN A 240 49.91 50.94 15.67
CA ASN A 240 49.66 49.90 14.68
C ASN A 240 50.89 48.98 14.60
N ASN A 241 51.08 48.14 15.60
CA ASN A 241 52.16 47.19 15.66
C ASN A 241 51.70 45.96 14.90
N SER A 242 51.83 46.09 13.59
CA SER A 242 52.20 45.05 12.64
C SER A 242 53.51 44.31 13.04
N ASN A 243 53.69 44.00 14.33
CA ASN A 243 54.86 43.35 14.90
C ASN A 243 54.56 41.94 15.44
N ASP A 244 53.30 41.53 15.56
CA ASP A 244 52.98 40.09 15.52
C ASP A 244 52.87 39.64 14.07
N LYS A 245 54.01 39.47 13.41
CA LYS A 245 54.15 38.94 12.04
C LYS A 245 53.60 37.51 11.84
N LYS A 246 52.83 36.97 12.79
CA LYS A 246 52.53 35.55 12.95
C LYS A 246 51.06 35.23 13.32
N ALA A 247 50.18 36.22 13.34
CA ALA A 247 48.74 36.03 13.50
C ALA A 247 47.97 36.67 12.33
N ARG A 248 47.02 35.94 11.76
CA ARG A 248 46.16 36.38 10.65
C ARG A 248 44.72 36.49 11.14
N THR A 249 44.16 37.70 11.07
CA THR A 249 42.76 37.98 11.38
C THR A 249 41.93 38.04 10.10
N LYS A 250 40.77 37.38 10.09
CA LYS A 250 39.75 37.48 9.04
C LYS A 250 38.44 37.94 9.68
N ILE A 251 37.81 38.94 9.07
CA ILE A 251 36.51 39.48 9.52
C ILE A 251 35.51 39.24 8.40
N SER A 252 34.48 38.45 8.70
CA SER A 252 33.32 38.24 7.85
C SER A 252 32.15 39.02 8.45
N VAL A 253 31.40 39.76 7.64
CA VAL A 253 30.25 40.56 8.09
C VAL A 253 29.03 40.25 7.22
N THR A 254 27.87 40.08 7.83
CA THR A 254 26.56 40.02 7.16
C THR A 254 25.57 40.91 7.91
N TRP A 255 24.61 41.47 7.18
CA TRP A 255 23.51 42.21 7.79
C TRP A 255 22.21 42.00 7.03
N SER A 256 21.10 42.26 7.70
CA SER A 256 19.75 42.21 7.14
C SER A 256 18.87 43.27 7.77
N GLY A 257 17.81 43.69 7.09
CA GLY A 257 16.86 44.66 7.64
C GLY A 257 17.34 46.13 7.68
N GLY A 258 18.57 46.40 7.24
CA GLY A 258 19.15 47.74 7.10
C GLY A 258 19.56 48.06 5.66
N GLY A 259 19.68 49.34 5.35
CA GLY A 259 20.13 49.85 4.04
C GLY A 259 21.61 49.54 3.75
N ASP A 260 22.23 50.32 2.87
CA ASP A 260 23.66 50.17 2.60
C ASP A 260 24.48 50.71 3.78
N ILE A 261 24.82 49.83 4.73
CA ILE A 261 25.59 50.16 5.93
C ILE A 261 27.10 50.12 5.68
N ARG A 262 27.52 49.59 4.52
CA ARG A 262 28.92 49.53 4.14
C ARG A 262 29.24 50.77 3.30
N ASN A 263 29.97 51.69 3.89
CA ASN A 263 30.52 52.83 3.14
C ASN A 263 31.45 52.32 2.02
N ASP A 264 31.32 52.84 0.79
CA ASP A 264 32.16 52.52 -0.38
C ASP A 264 33.67 52.64 -0.10
N ASN A 265 34.05 53.45 0.88
CA ASN A 265 35.44 53.63 1.30
C ASN A 265 36.00 52.42 2.07
N ILE A 266 35.16 51.52 2.58
CA ILE A 266 35.58 50.31 3.30
C ILE A 266 35.88 49.21 2.27
N LYS A 267 37.13 49.19 1.78
CA LYS A 267 37.62 48.13 0.88
C LYS A 267 37.85 46.81 1.60
N GLU A 268 38.31 46.86 2.85
CA GLU A 268 38.54 45.71 3.73
C GLU A 268 38.00 45.99 5.14
N TRP A 269 37.51 44.97 5.83
CA TRP A 269 37.03 45.07 7.21
C TRP A 269 38.21 45.07 8.19
N THR A 270 38.26 46.07 9.05
CA THR A 270 39.17 46.16 10.20
C THR A 270 38.36 46.12 11.48
N LEU A 271 39.00 45.90 12.63
CA LEU A 271 38.29 45.93 13.90
C LEU A 271 37.65 47.31 14.19
N GLU A 272 38.32 48.39 13.77
CA GLU A 272 37.82 49.75 13.89
C GLU A 272 36.61 50.00 12.98
N SER A 273 36.68 49.62 11.70
CA SER A 273 35.54 49.79 10.78
C SER A 273 34.37 48.90 11.16
N LEU A 274 34.65 47.71 11.71
CA LEU A 274 33.64 46.82 12.27
C LEU A 274 32.90 47.47 13.44
N LYS A 275 33.65 47.99 14.43
CA LYS A 275 33.08 48.66 15.61
C LYS A 275 32.23 49.86 15.22
N ALA A 276 32.73 50.71 14.32
CA ALA A 276 32.02 51.90 13.86
C ALA A 276 30.70 51.57 13.14
N VAL A 277 30.69 50.52 12.30
CA VAL A 277 29.47 50.08 11.59
C VAL A 277 28.50 49.42 12.57
N ALA A 278 28.98 48.57 13.49
CA ALA A 278 28.12 47.95 14.50
C ALA A 278 27.43 48.99 15.40
N MET A 279 28.14 50.05 15.80
CA MET A 279 27.59 51.15 16.61
C MET A 279 26.54 51.97 15.87
N SER A 280 26.72 52.21 14.56
CA SER A 280 25.79 53.01 13.75
C SER A 280 24.68 52.18 13.09
N PHE A 281 24.79 50.85 13.12
CA PHE A 281 23.80 49.94 12.52
C PHE A 281 22.35 50.22 12.96
N PRO A 282 22.04 50.47 14.25
CA PRO A 282 20.67 50.76 14.67
C PRO A 282 20.01 51.94 13.96
N ASP A 283 20.79 52.93 13.51
CA ASP A 283 20.30 54.11 12.79
C ASP A 283 19.99 53.82 11.31
N ALA A 284 20.54 52.73 10.77
CA ALA A 284 20.39 52.35 9.36
C ALA A 284 19.31 51.29 9.10
N VAL A 285 18.56 50.89 10.14
CA VAL A 285 17.55 49.82 10.10
C VAL A 285 16.18 50.35 9.69
N ALA A 286 15.62 49.78 8.62
CA ALA A 286 14.35 50.24 8.04
C ALA A 286 13.44 49.14 7.44
N ALA A 287 13.84 47.86 7.47
CA ALA A 287 13.13 46.79 6.76
C ALA A 287 12.75 45.58 7.66
N ARG A 288 12.25 44.50 7.06
CA ARG A 288 11.93 43.23 7.77
C ARG A 288 13.21 42.41 7.98
N SER A 289 13.42 41.92 9.21
CA SER A 289 14.54 41.04 9.57
C SER A 289 14.13 39.57 9.60
N ASP A 290 12.98 39.27 10.21
CA ASP A 290 12.56 37.89 10.52
C ASP A 290 11.07 37.65 10.24
N ALA A 291 10.73 36.40 9.96
CA ALA A 291 9.37 35.89 9.97
C ALA A 291 9.02 35.30 11.34
N VAL A 292 7.80 35.55 11.80
CA VAL A 292 7.26 34.97 13.04
C VAL A 292 6.54 33.66 12.72
N LEU A 293 7.08 32.56 13.25
CA LEU A 293 6.55 31.22 13.04
C LEU A 293 5.59 30.83 14.16
N THR A 294 4.46 30.23 13.80
CA THR A 294 3.46 29.73 14.76
C THR A 294 3.12 28.28 14.44
N LYS A 295 3.14 27.39 15.45
CA LYS A 295 2.78 25.97 15.27
C LYS A 295 1.30 25.82 14.92
N TYR A 296 0.95 24.90 14.01
CA TYR A 296 -0.45 24.61 13.65
C TYR A 296 -1.29 24.16 14.85
N THR A 297 -0.67 23.50 15.83
CA THR A 297 -1.30 23.06 17.08
C THR A 297 -1.81 24.21 17.95
N SER A 298 -1.46 25.46 17.65
CA SER A 298 -2.05 26.64 18.29
C SER A 298 -3.43 27.02 17.74
N LEU A 299 -3.82 26.50 16.56
CA LEU A 299 -5.07 26.83 15.90
C LEU A 299 -6.18 25.88 16.32
N ARG A 300 -7.30 26.43 16.82
CA ARG A 300 -8.48 25.63 17.14
C ARG A 300 -9.02 24.87 15.92
N SER A 301 -9.09 25.54 14.77
CA SER A 301 -9.56 24.94 13.51
C SER A 301 -8.73 23.73 13.08
N TYR A 302 -7.42 23.72 13.39
CA TYR A 302 -6.55 22.59 13.08
C TYR A 302 -7.01 21.35 13.87
N HIS A 303 -7.28 21.50 15.16
CA HIS A 303 -7.79 20.42 16.02
C HIS A 303 -9.17 19.92 15.60
N GLU A 304 -10.04 20.80 15.13
CA GLU A 304 -11.39 20.44 14.66
C GLU A 304 -11.39 19.66 13.34
N GLN A 305 -10.31 19.77 12.54
CA GLN A 305 -10.20 19.20 11.19
C GLN A 305 -9.23 17.98 11.11
N THR A 306 -8.82 17.43 12.25
CA THR A 306 -7.71 16.48 12.53
C THR A 306 -7.63 15.15 11.76
N ARG A 307 -8.39 14.93 10.69
CA ARG A 307 -8.34 13.68 9.90
C ARG A 307 -7.23 13.62 8.83
N LYS A 308 -6.35 14.63 8.74
CA LYS A 308 -5.39 14.79 7.62
C LYS A 308 -3.89 14.69 7.99
N GLY A 309 -3.53 14.29 9.21
CA GLY A 309 -2.12 14.12 9.64
C GLY A 309 -1.66 15.10 10.73
N SER A 310 -0.46 14.86 11.29
CA SER A 310 0.14 15.71 12.34
C SER A 310 1.48 16.29 11.89
N PRO A 311 1.75 17.58 12.14
CA PRO A 311 3.07 18.14 11.91
C PRO A 311 4.11 17.47 12.80
N LEU A 312 5.31 17.26 12.25
CA LEU A 312 6.44 16.74 13.00
C LEU A 312 6.96 17.78 14.00
N ASP A 313 7.42 17.31 15.15
CA ASP A 313 8.05 18.17 16.15
C ASP A 313 9.56 18.01 16.11
N TYR A 314 10.24 19.11 15.82
CA TYR A 314 11.68 19.11 15.54
C TYR A 314 12.54 19.58 16.72
N GLU A 315 11.98 19.79 17.90
CA GLU A 315 12.76 20.29 19.06
C GLU A 315 13.97 19.39 19.39
N ASN A 316 13.76 18.06 19.43
CA ASN A 316 14.85 17.10 19.64
C ASN A 316 15.74 16.93 18.39
N ALA A 317 15.12 16.95 17.20
CA ALA A 317 15.84 16.80 15.93
C ALA A 317 16.78 17.98 15.65
N GLY A 318 16.42 19.20 16.07
CA GLY A 318 17.24 20.40 15.96
C GLY A 318 18.53 20.30 16.77
N VAL A 319 18.46 19.79 18.01
CA VAL A 319 19.65 19.54 18.84
C VAL A 319 20.54 18.47 18.20
N TYR A 320 19.95 17.39 17.72
CA TYR A 320 20.69 16.32 17.05
C TYR A 320 21.38 16.80 15.78
N THR A 321 20.69 17.60 14.96
CA THR A 321 21.27 18.13 13.72
C THR A 321 22.33 19.20 13.93
N ALA A 322 22.28 19.95 15.02
CA ALA A 322 23.38 20.83 15.41
C ALA A 322 24.68 20.02 15.61
N ALA A 323 24.61 18.88 16.31
CA ALA A 323 25.74 17.98 16.48
C ALA A 323 26.20 17.34 15.15
N LEU A 324 25.24 16.95 14.29
CA LEU A 324 25.56 16.45 12.94
C LEU A 324 26.22 17.51 12.05
N TYR A 325 25.84 18.78 12.19
CA TYR A 325 26.47 19.88 11.45
C TYR A 325 27.94 20.01 11.86
N ASP A 326 28.22 20.03 13.17
CA ASP A 326 29.60 20.10 13.66
C ASP A 326 30.43 18.91 13.15
N ALA A 327 29.90 17.69 13.24
CA ALA A 327 30.55 16.49 12.70
C ALA A 327 30.78 16.58 11.17
N TYR A 328 29.80 17.06 10.40
CA TYR A 328 29.93 17.26 8.96
C TYR A 328 31.08 18.23 8.63
N THR A 329 31.19 19.32 9.39
CA THR A 329 32.26 20.31 9.21
C THR A 329 33.63 19.75 9.59
N ASP A 330 33.72 18.89 10.60
CA ASP A 330 34.96 18.19 10.98
C ASP A 330 35.44 17.26 9.85
N TYR A 331 34.54 16.44 9.29
CA TYR A 331 34.88 15.59 8.15
C TYR A 331 35.27 16.41 6.92
N LYS A 332 34.57 17.51 6.64
CA LYS A 332 34.91 18.42 5.53
C LYS A 332 36.30 19.02 5.68
N MET A 333 36.67 19.44 6.90
CA MET A 333 38.00 19.95 7.20
C MET A 333 39.08 18.88 7.02
N MET A 334 38.88 17.69 7.62
CA MET A 334 39.80 16.56 7.47
C MET A 334 39.99 16.20 5.99
N TRP A 335 38.90 16.14 5.23
CA TRP A 335 38.94 15.89 3.78
C TRP A 335 39.80 16.91 3.03
N GLY A 336 39.64 18.21 3.33
CA GLY A 336 40.46 19.28 2.73
C GLY A 336 41.95 19.19 3.12
N GLN A 337 42.25 18.88 4.38
CA GLN A 337 43.62 18.67 4.86
C GLN A 337 44.27 17.47 4.16
N ILE A 338 43.56 16.36 4.00
CA ILE A 338 44.04 15.18 3.27
C ILE A 338 44.34 15.51 1.82
N HIS A 339 43.47 16.27 1.13
CA HIS A 339 43.75 16.72 -0.23
C HIS A 339 44.97 17.64 -0.33
N THR A 340 45.19 18.50 0.67
CA THR A 340 46.40 19.31 0.76
C THR A 340 47.65 18.43 0.90
N MET A 341 47.59 17.39 1.75
CA MET A 341 48.66 16.41 1.89
C MET A 341 48.91 15.65 0.59
N ILE A 342 47.87 15.17 -0.11
CA ILE A 342 47.98 14.53 -1.41
C ILE A 342 48.71 15.45 -2.41
N GLY A 343 48.31 16.72 -2.48
CA GLY A 343 48.96 17.71 -3.34
C GLY A 343 50.43 17.93 -3.00
N GLY A 344 50.78 18.06 -1.71
CA GLY A 344 52.16 18.18 -1.27
C GLY A 344 52.99 16.93 -1.55
N PHE A 345 52.41 15.74 -1.41
CA PHE A 345 53.10 14.47 -1.71
C PHE A 345 53.42 14.37 -3.20
N ASN A 346 52.45 14.71 -4.06
CA ASN A 346 52.64 14.73 -5.51
C ASN A 346 53.68 15.75 -5.98
N ARG A 347 53.87 16.85 -5.23
CA ARG A 347 54.93 17.84 -5.46
C ARG A 347 56.26 17.51 -4.78
N ASN A 348 56.38 16.35 -4.11
CA ASN A 348 57.52 15.94 -3.29
C ASN A 348 57.86 16.90 -2.13
N GLU A 349 56.90 17.69 -1.67
CA GLU A 349 57.04 18.65 -0.55
C GLU A 349 56.91 17.97 0.81
N ILE A 350 56.20 16.84 0.88
CA ILE A 350 56.00 16.07 2.10
C ILE A 350 56.43 14.61 1.92
N ARG A 351 56.78 13.96 3.02
CA ARG A 351 57.07 12.51 3.07
C ARG A 351 56.13 11.85 4.06
N LEU A 352 55.63 10.68 3.70
CA LEU A 352 54.74 9.88 4.55
C LEU A 352 55.56 8.86 5.32
N PHE A 353 55.23 8.69 6.60
CA PHE A 353 55.83 7.69 7.46
C PHE A 353 54.71 6.92 8.16
N THR A 354 54.87 5.62 8.29
CA THR A 354 53.98 4.82 9.13
C THR A 354 54.18 5.29 10.56
N ARG A 355 53.13 5.82 11.18
CA ARG A 355 53.15 6.17 12.59
C ARG A 355 53.27 4.88 13.41
N GLU A 356 54.18 4.83 14.38
CA GLU A 356 54.15 3.77 15.39
C GLU A 356 52.77 3.75 16.05
N ALA A 357 52.24 2.55 16.32
CA ALA A 357 50.94 2.42 16.94
C ALA A 357 50.90 3.29 18.20
N LEU A 358 49.97 4.26 18.22
CA LEU A 358 49.71 5.05 19.42
C LEU A 358 49.56 4.07 20.59
N THR A 359 50.19 4.37 21.73
CA THR A 359 49.89 3.70 23.01
C THR A 359 48.50 4.14 23.46
N ILE A 360 47.50 3.64 22.75
CA ILE A 360 46.10 3.78 23.09
C ILE A 360 45.88 2.88 24.31
N PRO A 361 45.25 3.39 25.39
CA PRO A 361 44.86 2.54 26.51
C PRO A 361 44.11 1.30 25.99
N LYS A 362 44.48 0.11 26.45
CA LYS A 362 43.88 -1.15 25.95
C LYS A 362 42.36 -1.12 26.03
N ASP A 363 41.83 -0.58 27.12
CA ASP A 363 40.40 -0.43 27.37
C ASP A 363 39.71 0.41 26.27
N PHE A 364 40.37 1.48 25.80
CA PHE A 364 39.83 2.32 24.72
C PHE A 364 39.85 1.61 23.36
N ASP A 365 40.90 0.85 23.05
CA ASP A 365 40.97 0.05 21.81
C ASP A 365 39.93 -1.09 21.81
N GLU A 366 39.71 -1.72 22.96
CA GLU A 366 38.66 -2.73 23.14
C GLU A 366 37.26 -2.15 22.99
N ASP A 367 36.98 -1.00 23.61
CA ASP A 367 35.70 -0.29 23.49
C ASP A 367 35.41 0.13 22.05
N MET A 368 36.40 0.68 21.33
CA MET A 368 36.27 1.05 19.93
C MET A 368 35.98 -0.15 19.02
N LYS A 369 36.67 -1.28 19.23
CA LYS A 369 36.41 -2.52 18.49
C LYS A 369 35.03 -3.08 18.79
N LYS A 370 34.56 -2.98 20.03
CA LYS A 370 33.22 -3.41 20.44
C LYS A 370 32.15 -2.54 19.78
N ASP A 371 32.31 -1.21 19.80
CA ASP A 371 31.41 -0.28 19.13
C ASP A 371 31.34 -0.54 17.61
N TYR A 372 32.49 -0.75 16.96
CA TYR A 372 32.53 -1.11 15.54
C TYR A 372 31.77 -2.41 15.25
N LYS A 373 31.99 -3.47 16.04
CA LYS A 373 31.27 -4.75 15.89
C LYS A 373 29.77 -4.59 16.08
N ASN A 374 29.34 -3.77 17.04
CA ASN A 374 27.93 -3.48 17.26
C ASN A 374 27.31 -2.77 16.05
N LYS A 375 28.00 -1.74 15.52
CA LYS A 375 27.59 -1.03 14.30
C LYS A 375 27.51 -1.98 13.10
N GLU A 376 28.51 -2.83 12.92
CA GLU A 376 28.58 -3.83 11.84
C GLU A 376 27.42 -4.84 11.91
N SER A 377 27.11 -5.36 13.11
CA SER A 377 25.94 -6.21 13.35
C SER A 377 24.66 -5.50 12.95
N HIS A 378 24.49 -4.26 13.41
CA HIS A 378 23.30 -3.46 13.10
C HIS A 378 23.16 -3.17 11.60
N TYR A 379 24.25 -2.87 10.90
CA TYR A 379 24.26 -2.73 9.45
C TYR A 379 23.83 -4.02 8.75
N ASN A 380 24.41 -5.16 9.13
CA ASN A 380 24.08 -6.46 8.53
C ASN A 380 22.61 -6.85 8.77
N GLU A 381 22.07 -6.55 9.96
CA GLU A 381 20.65 -6.74 10.26
C GLU A 381 19.75 -5.88 9.36
N ARG A 382 20.11 -4.62 9.12
CA ARG A 382 19.37 -3.73 8.21
C ARG A 382 19.42 -4.19 6.76
N VAL A 383 20.58 -4.68 6.29
CA VAL A 383 20.72 -5.27 4.95
C VAL A 383 19.80 -6.48 4.81
N LYS A 384 19.87 -7.41 5.76
CA LYS A 384 19.05 -8.63 5.76
C LYS A 384 17.56 -8.33 5.77
N ALA A 385 17.12 -7.39 6.61
CA ALA A 385 15.71 -7.02 6.67
C ALA A 385 15.21 -6.34 5.40
N ARG A 386 16.04 -5.56 4.72
CA ARG A 386 15.73 -5.02 3.40
C ARG A 386 15.55 -6.13 2.37
N GLU A 387 16.46 -7.09 2.31
CA GLU A 387 16.35 -8.23 1.41
C GLU A 387 15.07 -9.03 1.70
N GLU A 388 14.75 -9.24 2.98
CA GLU A 388 13.49 -9.88 3.39
C GLU A 388 12.25 -9.08 2.98
N ALA A 389 12.27 -7.75 3.08
CA ALA A 389 11.18 -6.87 2.66
C ALA A 389 11.02 -6.80 1.14
N GLU A 390 12.11 -6.73 0.37
CA GLU A 390 12.09 -6.80 -1.10
C GLU A 390 11.51 -8.15 -1.57
N ASN A 391 11.94 -9.25 -0.93
CA ASN A 391 11.41 -10.57 -1.22
C ASN A 391 9.91 -10.70 -0.86
N ALA A 392 9.49 -10.14 0.27
CA ALA A 392 8.08 -10.10 0.67
C ALA A 392 7.22 -9.28 -0.31
N ALA A 393 7.71 -8.11 -0.74
CA ALA A 393 7.04 -7.26 -1.72
C ALA A 393 6.93 -7.93 -3.10
N ALA A 394 7.91 -8.76 -3.48
CA ALA A 394 7.88 -9.55 -4.72
C ALA A 394 6.87 -10.72 -4.67
N LEU A 395 6.53 -11.21 -3.47
CA LEU A 395 5.61 -12.34 -3.24
C LEU A 395 4.16 -11.90 -2.99
N ALA A 396 3.88 -10.60 -2.84
CA ALA A 396 2.54 -10.09 -2.59
C ALA A 396 1.65 -10.19 -3.85
N PRO A 397 0.40 -10.70 -3.75
CA PRO A 397 -0.52 -10.79 -4.88
C PRO A 397 -0.82 -9.40 -5.46
N TYR A 398 -0.87 -9.33 -6.79
CA TYR A 398 -1.13 -8.11 -7.54
C TYR A 398 -2.52 -7.56 -7.20
N THR A 399 -2.58 -6.49 -6.40
CA THR A 399 -3.80 -5.73 -6.14
C THR A 399 -3.84 -4.52 -7.07
N LEU A 400 -5.00 -4.31 -7.71
CA LEU A 400 -5.21 -3.32 -8.78
C LEU A 400 -5.11 -1.85 -8.31
N ASN A 401 -4.95 -1.59 -7.01
CA ASN A 401 -4.86 -0.25 -6.41
C ASN A 401 -3.43 0.12 -6.01
N LYS A 402 -2.43 -0.24 -6.82
CA LYS A 402 -1.07 0.30 -6.69
C LYS A 402 -0.96 1.65 -7.40
N THR A 403 -1.59 2.69 -6.86
CA THR A 403 -1.09 4.05 -7.09
C THR A 403 0.13 4.23 -6.20
N ARG A 404 1.30 3.98 -6.82
CA ARG A 404 2.64 4.50 -6.51
C ARG A 404 2.75 5.33 -5.23
N ASP A 405 3.39 4.77 -4.21
CA ASP A 405 4.28 5.50 -3.27
C ASP A 405 5.18 4.55 -2.46
N HIS A 406 5.66 3.46 -3.08
CA HIS A 406 6.81 2.77 -2.50
C HIS A 406 8.06 3.59 -2.81
N LYS A 407 8.39 4.57 -1.95
CA LYS A 407 9.77 5.07 -1.85
C LYS A 407 10.66 3.81 -1.74
N PRO A 408 11.61 3.58 -2.66
CA PRO A 408 12.45 2.39 -2.60
C PRO A 408 13.08 2.29 -1.22
N ILE A 409 13.03 1.11 -0.59
CA ILE A 409 13.70 0.89 0.69
C ILE A 409 15.19 1.21 0.47
N GLU A 410 15.62 2.33 1.04
CA GLU A 410 16.93 2.89 0.76
C GLU A 410 18.00 1.90 1.23
N LYS A 411 19.02 1.65 0.38
CA LYS A 411 20.10 0.74 0.74
C LYS A 411 20.85 1.32 1.94
N PRO A 412 21.01 0.57 3.05
CA PRO A 412 21.85 1.05 4.15
C PRO A 412 23.26 1.30 3.62
N LEU A 413 23.86 2.41 4.03
CA LEU A 413 25.22 2.75 3.62
C LEU A 413 26.22 1.91 4.44
N PRO A 414 27.24 1.30 3.80
CA PRO A 414 28.24 0.50 4.49
C PRO A 414 28.98 1.30 5.58
N ILE A 415 29.59 0.59 6.51
CA ILE A 415 30.41 1.20 7.56
C ILE A 415 31.85 1.30 7.05
N ASN A 416 32.51 2.42 7.36
CA ASN A 416 33.94 2.57 7.06
C ASN A 416 34.74 1.63 7.95
N LYS A 417 35.71 0.93 7.38
CA LYS A 417 36.51 -0.06 8.12
C LYS A 417 37.31 0.62 9.23
N PHE A 418 37.31 0.02 10.41
CA PHE A 418 38.16 0.45 11.52
C PHE A 418 39.57 -0.14 11.39
N GLU A 419 40.34 0.37 10.42
CA GLU A 419 41.72 -0.03 10.19
C GLU A 419 42.61 1.19 9.89
N PRO A 420 43.88 1.20 10.36
CA PRO A 420 44.79 2.29 10.03
C PRO A 420 45.00 2.44 8.52
N TYR A 421 45.04 3.69 8.06
CA TYR A 421 45.39 4.00 6.67
C TYR A 421 46.89 3.72 6.42
N LYS A 422 47.20 3.22 5.23
CA LYS A 422 48.60 3.01 4.82
C LYS A 422 49.31 4.36 4.68
N ALA A 423 50.60 4.40 4.99
CA ALA A 423 51.44 5.58 4.79
C ALA A 423 51.90 5.74 3.34
N ASP A 424 50.96 5.68 2.40
CA ASP A 424 51.17 5.85 0.96
C ASP A 424 50.04 6.69 0.35
N ILE A 425 50.16 7.03 -0.93
CA ILE A 425 49.16 7.83 -1.65
C ILE A 425 47.78 7.16 -1.64
N PHE A 426 47.73 5.83 -1.75
CA PHE A 426 46.48 5.08 -1.73
C PHE A 426 45.79 5.15 -0.36
N GLY A 427 46.55 5.12 0.73
CA GLY A 427 46.04 5.31 2.08
C GLY A 427 45.45 6.70 2.29
N LEU A 428 46.10 7.75 1.76
CA LEU A 428 45.55 9.10 1.78
C LEU A 428 44.27 9.24 0.93
N GLU A 429 44.27 8.70 -0.28
CA GLU A 429 43.07 8.71 -1.15
C GLU A 429 41.90 7.95 -0.50
N LYS A 430 42.17 6.81 0.13
CA LYS A 430 41.17 6.06 0.89
C LYS A 430 40.65 6.86 2.08
N ALA A 431 41.52 7.52 2.84
CA ALA A 431 41.11 8.38 3.95
C ALA A 431 40.21 9.54 3.48
N ALA A 432 40.55 10.18 2.35
CA ALA A 432 39.72 11.21 1.75
C ALA A 432 38.35 10.64 1.31
N HIS A 433 38.34 9.48 0.66
CA HIS A 433 37.11 8.81 0.27
C HIS A 433 36.20 8.50 1.48
N ASP A 434 36.77 7.95 2.55
CA ASP A 434 36.05 7.59 3.77
C ASP A 434 35.47 8.84 4.47
N CYS A 435 36.21 9.96 4.52
CA CYS A 435 35.71 11.24 5.05
C CYS A 435 34.52 11.75 4.23
N ARG A 436 34.65 11.76 2.89
CA ARG A 436 33.56 12.15 1.99
C ARG A 436 32.34 11.24 2.17
N PHE A 437 32.57 9.96 2.43
CA PHE A 437 31.51 8.99 2.62
C PHE A 437 30.75 9.22 3.94
N GLU A 438 31.42 9.57 5.03
CA GLU A 438 30.75 10.01 6.28
C GLU A 438 29.94 11.29 6.07
N MET A 439 30.46 12.27 5.32
CA MET A 439 29.69 13.47 4.96
C MET A 439 28.40 13.12 4.19
N ILE A 440 28.46 12.16 3.25
CA ILE A 440 27.28 11.68 2.52
C ILE A 440 26.27 11.04 3.48
N LYS A 441 26.72 10.25 4.46
CA LYS A 441 25.83 9.66 5.48
C LYS A 441 25.10 10.74 6.28
N ILE A 442 25.81 11.78 6.72
CA ILE A 442 25.23 12.89 7.48
C ILE A 442 24.20 13.66 6.64
N VAL A 443 24.52 13.98 5.38
CA VAL A 443 23.57 14.63 4.46
C VAL A 443 22.32 13.77 4.26
N ARG A 444 22.46 12.46 4.11
CA ARG A 444 21.29 11.57 4.00
C ARG A 444 20.47 11.49 5.28
N GLU A 445 21.12 11.43 6.44
CA GLU A 445 20.42 11.36 7.73
C GLU A 445 19.59 12.62 7.99
N THR A 446 20.13 13.79 7.66
CA THR A 446 19.46 15.09 7.88
C THR A 446 18.30 15.34 6.93
N LEU A 447 18.30 14.72 5.74
CA LEU A 447 17.24 14.80 4.74
C LEU A 447 16.10 13.81 4.97
N LYS A 448 16.21 12.92 5.96
CA LYS A 448 15.10 12.04 6.31
C LYS A 448 14.03 12.85 7.03
N GLU A 449 12.90 13.01 6.36
CA GLU A 449 11.73 13.68 6.92
C GLU A 449 11.09 12.87 8.06
N GLU A 450 11.40 11.58 8.19
CA GLU A 450 11.10 10.79 9.39
C GLU A 450 12.40 10.20 9.96
N PRO A 451 12.67 10.34 11.28
CA PRO A 451 13.81 9.67 11.89
C PRO A 451 13.74 8.17 11.56
N LEU A 452 14.89 7.54 11.29
CA LEU A 452 14.91 6.08 11.24
C LEU A 452 14.34 5.58 12.58
N PRO A 453 13.38 4.63 12.57
CA PRO A 453 12.85 4.09 13.81
C PRO A 453 14.03 3.60 14.65
N THR A 454 13.98 3.90 15.94
CA THR A 454 14.96 3.40 16.91
C THR A 454 15.04 1.88 16.81
N TYR A 455 16.15 1.29 17.25
CA TYR A 455 16.30 -0.17 17.20
C TYR A 455 15.13 -0.91 17.87
N GLU A 456 14.56 -0.35 18.95
CA GLU A 456 13.40 -0.92 19.63
C GLU A 456 12.11 -0.79 18.83
N GLU A 457 11.84 0.37 18.22
CA GLU A 457 10.69 0.58 17.33
C GLU A 457 10.80 -0.29 16.07
N TRP A 458 12.00 -0.45 15.53
CA TRP A 458 12.29 -1.32 14.41
C TRP A 458 12.12 -2.80 14.78
N LYS A 459 12.57 -3.20 15.98
CA LYS A 459 12.39 -4.57 16.49
C LYS A 459 10.91 -4.89 16.68
N ALA A 460 10.12 -3.97 17.24
CA ALA A 460 8.68 -4.12 17.35
C ALA A 460 8.01 -4.27 15.97
N THR A 461 8.38 -3.43 15.01
CA THR A 461 7.89 -3.49 13.63
C THR A 461 8.29 -4.81 12.95
N LYS A 462 9.52 -5.29 13.19
CA LYS A 462 10.01 -6.58 12.70
C LYS A 462 9.24 -7.75 13.30
N ASP A 463 8.98 -7.73 14.61
CA ASP A 463 8.22 -8.77 15.29
C ASP A 463 6.79 -8.82 14.74
N ASP A 464 6.15 -7.67 14.49
CA ASP A 464 4.85 -7.58 13.82
C ASP A 464 4.88 -8.12 12.38
N LEU A 465 5.91 -7.79 11.61
CA LEU A 465 6.08 -8.32 10.25
C LEU A 465 6.33 -9.84 10.25
N VAL A 466 7.03 -10.37 11.24
CA VAL A 466 7.23 -11.82 11.43
C VAL A 466 5.90 -12.50 11.78
N ILE A 467 5.07 -11.88 12.63
CA ILE A 467 3.72 -12.37 12.94
C ILE A 467 2.86 -12.41 11.67
N GLN A 468 2.86 -11.33 10.88
CA GLN A 468 2.12 -11.27 9.61
C GLN A 468 2.62 -12.30 8.60
N LYS A 469 3.93 -12.49 8.48
CA LYS A 469 4.54 -13.50 7.59
C LYS A 469 4.13 -14.92 7.99
N ASN A 470 4.08 -15.21 9.30
CA ASN A 470 3.63 -16.50 9.80
C ASN A 470 2.14 -16.74 9.54
N ASP A 471 1.30 -15.71 9.69
CA ASP A 471 -0.13 -15.77 9.34
C ASP A 471 -0.34 -16.03 7.83
N VAL A 472 0.40 -15.33 6.97
CA VAL A 472 0.37 -15.57 5.51
C VAL A 472 0.82 -16.99 5.18
N ARG A 473 1.86 -17.51 5.83
CA ARG A 473 2.33 -18.88 5.63
C ARG A 473 1.28 -19.91 6.05
N SER A 474 0.64 -19.72 7.20
CA SER A 474 -0.45 -20.57 7.68
C SER A 474 -1.65 -20.59 6.71
N LYS A 475 -2.02 -19.42 6.18
CA LYS A 475 -3.05 -19.32 5.13
C LYS A 475 -2.64 -20.03 3.84
N GLN A 476 -1.37 -19.93 3.44
CA GLN A 476 -0.87 -20.62 2.25
C GLN A 476 -0.88 -22.14 2.41
N ASP A 477 -0.52 -22.65 3.59
CA ASP A 477 -0.58 -24.07 3.91
C ASP A 477 -2.04 -24.58 3.87
N SER A 478 -2.97 -23.81 4.42
CA SER A 478 -4.42 -24.09 4.35
C SER A 478 -4.94 -24.11 2.90
N ILE A 479 -4.49 -23.18 2.05
CA ILE A 479 -4.83 -23.16 0.62
C ILE A 479 -4.30 -24.40 -0.10
N ASN A 480 -3.08 -24.84 0.23
CA ASN A 480 -2.50 -26.03 -0.39
C ASN A 480 -3.25 -27.31 -0.01
N GLU A 481 -3.71 -27.40 1.25
CA GLU A 481 -4.53 -28.51 1.74
C GLU A 481 -5.90 -28.53 1.05
N LEU A 482 -6.57 -27.38 0.96
CA LEU A 482 -7.83 -27.24 0.21
C LEU A 482 -7.67 -27.59 -1.29
N LYS A 483 -6.54 -27.24 -1.92
CA LYS A 483 -6.26 -27.65 -3.31
C LYS A 483 -6.14 -29.17 -3.46
N LYS A 484 -5.53 -29.84 -2.49
CA LYS A 484 -5.40 -31.30 -2.47
C LYS A 484 -6.76 -31.98 -2.27
N GLU A 485 -7.60 -31.43 -1.39
CA GLU A 485 -8.98 -31.87 -1.21
C GLU A 485 -9.83 -31.63 -2.47
N LEU A 486 -9.63 -30.51 -3.16
CA LEU A 486 -10.32 -30.22 -4.41
C LEU A 486 -9.95 -31.24 -5.50
N GLU A 487 -8.66 -31.58 -5.65
CA GLU A 487 -8.23 -32.53 -6.68
C GLU A 487 -8.76 -33.95 -6.39
N THR A 488 -8.71 -34.38 -5.12
CA THR A 488 -9.31 -35.67 -4.73
C THR A 488 -10.83 -35.70 -4.93
N THR A 489 -11.53 -34.60 -4.65
CA THR A 489 -12.97 -34.48 -4.91
C THR A 489 -13.28 -34.55 -6.41
N LYS A 490 -12.44 -33.91 -7.24
CA LYS A 490 -12.58 -33.92 -8.70
C LYS A 490 -12.35 -35.33 -9.29
N ASP A 491 -11.36 -36.06 -8.78
CA ASP A 491 -11.13 -37.46 -9.17
C ASP A 491 -12.32 -38.36 -8.77
N ASN A 492 -12.88 -38.16 -7.58
CA ASN A 492 -14.08 -38.87 -7.14
C ASN A 492 -15.30 -38.56 -8.02
N LEU A 493 -15.52 -37.29 -8.37
CA LEU A 493 -16.59 -36.88 -9.29
C LEU A 493 -16.42 -37.51 -10.67
N LYS A 494 -15.20 -37.53 -11.21
CA LYS A 494 -14.91 -38.18 -12.49
C LYS A 494 -15.21 -39.69 -12.46
N ASN A 495 -14.89 -40.35 -11.36
CA ASN A 495 -15.23 -41.77 -11.18
C ASN A 495 -16.75 -41.99 -11.09
N GLN A 496 -17.47 -41.10 -10.40
CA GLN A 496 -18.94 -41.16 -10.36
C GLN A 496 -19.56 -40.90 -11.74
N GLU A 497 -19.04 -39.93 -12.50
CA GLU A 497 -19.48 -39.64 -13.87
C GLU A 497 -19.29 -40.86 -14.79
N ASN A 498 -18.15 -41.55 -14.68
CA ASN A 498 -17.91 -42.79 -15.42
C ASN A 498 -18.91 -43.91 -15.04
N ASP A 499 -19.25 -44.06 -13.75
CA ASP A 499 -20.25 -45.03 -13.29
C ASP A 499 -21.66 -44.69 -13.82
N VAL A 500 -22.03 -43.41 -13.81
CA VAL A 500 -23.30 -42.92 -14.38
C VAL A 500 -23.37 -43.23 -15.88
N ASN A 501 -22.31 -42.90 -16.64
CA ASN A 501 -22.25 -43.17 -18.08
C ASN A 501 -22.41 -44.68 -18.38
N SER A 502 -21.72 -45.54 -17.61
CA SER A 502 -21.86 -47.00 -17.76
C SER A 502 -23.28 -47.50 -17.46
N LYS A 503 -23.95 -46.93 -16.45
CA LYS A 503 -25.35 -47.26 -16.14
C LYS A 503 -26.29 -46.80 -17.24
N GLU A 504 -26.06 -45.63 -17.82
CA GLU A 504 -26.86 -45.08 -18.91
C GLU A 504 -26.77 -45.93 -20.18
N GLU A 505 -25.58 -46.43 -20.52
CA GLU A 505 -25.38 -47.40 -21.61
C GLU A 505 -26.21 -48.68 -21.39
N LYS A 506 -26.17 -49.25 -20.17
CA LYS A 506 -26.97 -50.44 -19.82
C LYS A 506 -28.47 -50.18 -19.93
N ILE A 507 -28.95 -49.02 -19.48
CA ILE A 507 -30.36 -48.63 -19.59
C ILE A 507 -30.78 -48.55 -21.05
N ASN A 508 -29.95 -47.95 -21.91
CA ASN A 508 -30.24 -47.84 -23.35
C ASN A 508 -30.26 -49.20 -24.03
N GLU A 509 -29.36 -50.12 -23.64
CA GLU A 509 -29.38 -51.50 -24.14
C GLU A 509 -30.67 -52.24 -23.73
N LEU A 510 -31.09 -52.10 -22.47
CA LEU A 510 -32.33 -52.69 -21.97
C LEU A 510 -33.57 -52.13 -22.68
N LYS A 511 -33.63 -50.82 -22.92
CA LYS A 511 -34.70 -50.20 -23.71
C LYS A 511 -34.79 -50.79 -25.11
N LYS A 512 -33.67 -50.94 -25.80
CA LYS A 512 -33.62 -51.52 -27.14
C LYS A 512 -34.09 -52.98 -27.16
N LYS A 513 -33.71 -53.77 -26.15
CA LYS A 513 -34.18 -55.16 -25.99
C LYS A 513 -35.70 -55.22 -25.74
N LEU A 514 -36.22 -54.30 -24.93
CA LEU A 514 -37.65 -54.20 -24.64
C LEU A 514 -38.46 -53.81 -25.89
N GLU A 515 -38.00 -52.81 -26.64
CA GLU A 515 -38.65 -52.39 -27.90
C GLU A 515 -38.67 -53.51 -28.95
N ALA A 516 -37.61 -54.32 -29.04
CA ALA A 516 -37.56 -55.46 -29.96
C ALA A 516 -38.50 -56.61 -29.57
N ALA A 517 -38.79 -56.79 -28.28
CA ALA A 517 -39.63 -57.89 -27.79
C ALA A 517 -41.15 -57.61 -27.91
N LEU A 518 -41.56 -56.35 -28.01
CA LEU A 518 -42.97 -55.96 -28.07
C LEU A 518 -43.41 -55.75 -29.53
N ILE A 519 -44.46 -56.45 -29.97
CA ILE A 519 -45.16 -56.08 -31.21
C ILE A 519 -46.06 -54.89 -30.89
N THR A 520 -45.52 -53.69 -31.04
CA THR A 520 -46.32 -52.47 -30.97
C THR A 520 -46.63 -51.98 -32.39
N PRO A 521 -47.89 -51.62 -32.71
CA PRO A 521 -48.17 -50.78 -33.86
C PRO A 521 -47.39 -49.48 -33.70
N ARG A 522 -46.45 -49.17 -34.62
CA ARG A 522 -45.62 -47.96 -34.54
C ARG A 522 -46.51 -46.74 -34.28
N LYS A 523 -46.16 -45.93 -33.27
CA LYS A 523 -46.69 -44.57 -33.09
C LYS A 523 -46.10 -43.67 -34.18
N ALA A 524 -46.63 -43.75 -35.39
CA ALA A 524 -46.33 -42.81 -36.47
C ALA A 524 -47.64 -42.22 -37.00
N ASN A 525 -47.65 -40.91 -37.22
CA ASN A 525 -48.79 -40.08 -37.65
C ASN A 525 -49.17 -40.31 -39.14
N ASP A 526 -49.12 -41.54 -39.63
CA ASP A 526 -49.33 -41.85 -41.05
C ASP A 526 -50.62 -42.62 -41.29
N SER A 527 -51.45 -42.08 -42.19
CA SER A 527 -52.68 -42.66 -42.74
C SER A 527 -52.45 -43.89 -43.65
N GLN A 528 -51.33 -44.60 -43.46
CA GLN A 528 -50.92 -45.78 -44.24
C GLN A 528 -50.42 -46.93 -43.36
N LEU A 529 -50.63 -46.89 -42.04
CA LEU A 529 -50.34 -48.05 -41.18
C LEU A 529 -51.38 -49.14 -41.43
N ASP A 530 -50.91 -50.36 -41.66
CA ASP A 530 -51.79 -51.52 -41.83
C ASP A 530 -52.61 -51.76 -40.55
N ASP A 531 -53.93 -51.73 -40.67
CA ASP A 531 -54.86 -51.98 -39.56
C ASP A 531 -54.79 -53.42 -39.04
N ARG A 532 -53.97 -54.28 -39.65
CA ARG A 532 -53.87 -55.73 -39.39
C ARG A 532 -52.45 -56.14 -39.06
N LEU A 533 -52.32 -57.20 -38.26
CA LEU A 533 -51.01 -57.75 -37.89
C LEU A 533 -50.20 -58.13 -39.14
N PRO A 534 -48.94 -57.66 -39.28
CA PRO A 534 -48.10 -57.94 -40.45
C PRO A 534 -47.79 -59.42 -40.69
N LEU A 535 -47.61 -59.80 -41.96
CA LEU A 535 -47.35 -61.19 -42.37
C LEU A 535 -46.07 -61.80 -41.76
N GLN A 536 -45.07 -60.97 -41.42
CA GLN A 536 -43.80 -61.43 -40.83
C GLN A 536 -43.95 -62.20 -39.51
N TYR A 537 -45.11 -62.09 -38.85
CA TYR A 537 -45.43 -62.82 -37.63
C TYR A 537 -46.08 -64.20 -37.89
N ASP A 538 -46.18 -64.64 -39.15
CA ASP A 538 -46.58 -66.01 -39.47
C ASP A 538 -45.63 -67.02 -38.80
N LYS A 539 -46.22 -67.98 -38.09
CA LYS A 539 -45.55 -68.99 -37.26
C LYS A 539 -44.80 -68.45 -36.04
N ALA A 540 -44.86 -67.15 -35.75
CA ALA A 540 -44.23 -66.59 -34.55
C ALA A 540 -44.88 -67.13 -33.28
N ILE A 541 -44.06 -67.34 -32.25
CA ILE A 541 -44.52 -67.66 -30.90
C ILE A 541 -44.67 -66.35 -30.15
N VAL A 542 -45.87 -66.12 -29.63
CA VAL A 542 -46.26 -64.88 -28.96
C VAL A 542 -46.97 -65.18 -27.64
N MET A 543 -47.04 -64.17 -26.79
CA MET A 543 -47.93 -64.12 -25.63
C MET A 543 -48.80 -62.87 -25.74
N PHE A 544 -50.03 -62.93 -25.26
CA PHE A 544 -50.92 -61.77 -25.25
C PHE A 544 -51.10 -61.27 -23.82
N MET A 545 -50.87 -59.99 -23.59
CA MET A 545 -51.05 -59.33 -22.30
C MET A 545 -52.11 -58.25 -22.42
N ASN A 546 -53.15 -58.29 -21.61
CA ASN A 546 -54.21 -57.30 -21.65
C ASN A 546 -53.71 -55.95 -21.09
N ILE A 547 -54.02 -54.84 -21.76
CA ILE A 547 -53.48 -53.53 -21.35
C ILE A 547 -54.10 -52.96 -20.07
N ALA A 548 -55.35 -53.30 -19.77
CA ALA A 548 -56.04 -52.79 -18.58
C ALA A 548 -55.56 -53.48 -17.31
N SER A 549 -55.39 -54.81 -17.39
CA SER A 549 -55.17 -55.67 -16.24
C SER A 549 -53.75 -56.20 -16.10
N GLN A 550 -52.95 -56.13 -17.16
CA GLN A 550 -51.64 -56.77 -17.27
C GLN A 550 -51.68 -58.31 -17.16
N LEU A 551 -52.87 -58.91 -17.24
CA LEU A 551 -53.03 -60.37 -17.25
C LEU A 551 -52.79 -60.94 -18.64
N ALA A 552 -52.18 -62.12 -18.68
CA ALA A 552 -51.92 -62.88 -19.89
C ALA A 552 -53.17 -63.63 -20.35
N LEU A 553 -53.34 -63.77 -21.66
CA LEU A 553 -54.21 -64.80 -22.22
C LEU A 553 -53.63 -66.17 -21.85
N ASP A 554 -54.41 -66.99 -21.16
CA ASP A 554 -54.04 -68.31 -20.69
C ASP A 554 -54.98 -69.38 -21.27
N ALA A 555 -54.41 -70.45 -21.79
CA ALA A 555 -55.16 -71.57 -22.37
C ALA A 555 -55.87 -72.47 -21.32
N GLY A 556 -55.59 -72.28 -20.03
CA GLY A 556 -56.24 -72.96 -18.90
C GLY A 556 -55.73 -74.36 -18.54
N ARG A 557 -56.07 -74.82 -17.33
CA ARG A 557 -55.75 -76.18 -16.81
C ARG A 557 -56.85 -77.21 -17.04
N ASP A 558 -58.12 -76.86 -16.85
CA ASP A 558 -59.21 -77.82 -16.81
C ASP A 558 -60.15 -77.69 -18.03
N GLY A 559 -60.24 -78.74 -18.84
CA GLY A 559 -61.31 -78.91 -19.83
C GLY A 559 -61.48 -77.83 -20.91
N PHE A 560 -60.36 -77.24 -21.38
CA PHE A 560 -60.26 -76.36 -22.56
C PHE A 560 -60.83 -74.93 -22.44
N LYS A 561 -60.99 -74.33 -21.25
CA LYS A 561 -61.44 -72.92 -21.10
C LYS A 561 -60.28 -71.91 -21.12
N ALA A 562 -60.35 -70.90 -21.99
CA ALA A 562 -59.41 -69.78 -21.99
C ALA A 562 -59.81 -68.72 -20.94
N HIS A 563 -58.82 -68.15 -20.26
CA HIS A 563 -59.01 -67.12 -19.24
C HIS A 563 -57.81 -66.16 -19.17
N GLY A 564 -57.92 -65.06 -18.44
CA GLY A 564 -56.81 -64.19 -18.09
C GLY A 564 -56.14 -64.61 -16.79
N PHE A 565 -54.82 -64.70 -16.75
CA PHE A 565 -54.06 -65.07 -15.55
C PHE A 565 -52.77 -64.25 -15.40
N GLU A 566 -52.09 -64.36 -14.25
CA GLU A 566 -50.82 -63.65 -14.02
C GLU A 566 -49.82 -63.94 -15.14
N TYR A 567 -49.23 -62.88 -15.70
CA TYR A 567 -48.30 -63.02 -16.81
C TYR A 567 -46.98 -63.65 -16.35
N ASP A 568 -46.66 -64.82 -16.91
CA ASP A 568 -45.43 -65.54 -16.63
C ASP A 568 -44.74 -65.92 -17.94
N LEU A 569 -43.59 -65.26 -18.17
CA LEU A 569 -42.71 -65.44 -19.32
C LEU A 569 -42.28 -66.89 -19.55
N SER A 570 -42.24 -67.71 -18.51
CA SER A 570 -41.81 -69.10 -18.56
C SER A 570 -42.98 -70.05 -18.83
N TYR A 571 -44.23 -69.62 -18.63
CA TYR A 571 -45.39 -70.49 -18.61
C TYR A 571 -45.90 -70.85 -20.00
N ASP A 572 -45.79 -72.14 -20.37
CA ASP A 572 -46.07 -72.62 -21.72
C ASP A 572 -47.53 -72.47 -22.16
N LYS A 573 -48.48 -72.36 -21.21
CA LYS A 573 -49.91 -72.23 -21.53
C LYS A 573 -50.33 -70.82 -21.95
N GLN A 574 -49.45 -69.85 -21.77
CA GLN A 574 -49.62 -68.48 -22.23
C GLN A 574 -48.92 -68.22 -23.56
N LYS A 575 -48.19 -69.21 -24.08
CA LYS A 575 -47.48 -69.15 -25.36
C LYS A 575 -48.35 -69.70 -26.47
N PHE A 576 -48.58 -68.87 -27.48
CA PHE A 576 -49.37 -69.21 -28.65
C PHE A 576 -48.54 -69.02 -29.92
N ARG A 577 -48.66 -69.94 -30.86
CA ARG A 577 -48.18 -69.81 -32.22
C ARG A 577 -49.25 -69.16 -33.06
N LEU A 578 -48.89 -68.05 -33.71
CA LEU A 578 -49.71 -67.44 -34.74
C LEU A 578 -49.50 -68.18 -36.05
N GLN A 579 -50.56 -68.46 -36.79
CA GLN A 579 -50.42 -69.06 -38.11
C GLN A 579 -51.50 -68.55 -39.05
N LYS A 580 -51.10 -68.07 -40.22
CA LYS A 580 -52.02 -67.70 -41.30
C LYS A 580 -52.79 -68.93 -41.77
N VAL A 581 -54.09 -68.76 -41.95
CA VAL A 581 -55.01 -69.85 -42.28
C VAL A 581 -54.79 -70.37 -43.70
N TYR A 582 -54.53 -69.48 -44.65
CA TYR A 582 -54.33 -69.83 -46.05
C TYR A 582 -52.84 -69.80 -46.42
N SER A 583 -52.40 -70.75 -47.25
CA SER A 583 -51.00 -70.89 -47.66
C SER A 583 -50.53 -69.83 -48.66
N SER A 584 -51.46 -69.16 -49.36
CA SER A 584 -51.20 -68.07 -50.30
C SER A 584 -51.27 -66.67 -49.65
N SER A 585 -51.04 -66.58 -48.34
CA SER A 585 -51.69 -65.57 -47.49
C SER A 585 -51.28 -64.12 -47.71
N THR A 586 -52.28 -63.25 -47.71
CA THR A 586 -52.15 -61.79 -47.64
C THR A 586 -52.31 -61.29 -46.21
N LYS A 587 -51.98 -60.02 -45.96
CA LYS A 587 -52.21 -59.36 -44.66
C LYS A 587 -53.68 -59.42 -44.20
N ASP A 588 -54.62 -59.53 -45.13
CA ASP A 588 -56.07 -59.56 -44.87
C ASP A 588 -56.60 -60.94 -44.46
N ASP A 589 -55.78 -61.99 -44.54
CA ASP A 589 -56.22 -63.30 -44.11
C ASP A 589 -56.27 -63.44 -42.58
N PRO A 590 -57.22 -64.20 -42.03
CA PRO A 590 -57.29 -64.44 -40.60
C PRO A 590 -56.13 -65.32 -40.11
N TRP A 591 -55.93 -65.24 -38.80
CA TRP A 591 -54.93 -65.98 -38.04
C TRP A 591 -55.60 -67.10 -37.26
N THR A 592 -54.92 -68.23 -37.12
CA THR A 592 -55.19 -69.18 -36.05
C THR A 592 -54.21 -68.90 -34.91
N ILE A 593 -54.70 -69.04 -33.68
CA ILE A 593 -53.93 -68.84 -32.45
C ILE A 593 -53.86 -70.20 -31.76
N ALA A 594 -52.71 -70.87 -31.86
CA ALA A 594 -52.57 -72.25 -31.40
C ALA A 594 -51.62 -72.36 -30.21
N ARG A 595 -51.94 -73.15 -29.20
CA ARG A 595 -51.01 -73.44 -28.11
C ARG A 595 -49.77 -74.15 -28.67
N VAL A 596 -48.59 -73.72 -28.23
CA VAL A 596 -47.31 -74.13 -28.83
C VAL A 596 -47.05 -75.64 -28.71
N ASN A 597 -47.43 -76.25 -27.59
CA ASN A 597 -47.05 -77.61 -27.22
C ASN A 597 -47.84 -78.71 -27.94
N ASP A 598 -49.11 -78.48 -28.28
CA ASP A 598 -49.99 -79.50 -28.86
C ASP A 598 -50.87 -79.00 -30.01
N ASN A 599 -50.64 -77.77 -30.49
CA ASN A 599 -51.35 -77.13 -31.61
C ASN A 599 -52.86 -77.00 -31.41
N GLN A 600 -53.37 -77.13 -30.19
CA GLN A 600 -54.77 -76.85 -29.89
C GLN A 600 -55.06 -75.37 -30.09
N ARG A 601 -56.13 -75.05 -30.82
CA ARG A 601 -56.44 -73.69 -31.25
C ARG A 601 -57.38 -73.01 -30.28
N LEU A 602 -57.20 -71.71 -30.12
CA LEU A 602 -58.16 -70.82 -29.49
C LEU A 602 -59.35 -70.63 -30.43
N TYR A 603 -60.55 -70.91 -29.94
CA TYR A 603 -61.80 -70.79 -30.68
C TYR A 603 -62.91 -70.20 -29.82
N PHE A 604 -63.90 -69.63 -30.50
CA PHE A 604 -65.15 -69.21 -29.90
C PHE A 604 -66.20 -70.32 -30.05
N ASP A 605 -66.63 -70.87 -28.92
CA ASP A 605 -67.66 -71.90 -28.80
C ASP A 605 -69.03 -71.26 -28.62
N LYS A 606 -69.76 -71.12 -29.72
CA LYS A 606 -71.13 -70.58 -29.73
C LYS A 606 -72.17 -71.49 -29.05
N THR A 607 -71.81 -72.74 -28.72
CA THR A 607 -72.75 -73.72 -28.17
C THR A 607 -72.90 -73.64 -26.65
N VAL A 608 -72.01 -72.89 -25.98
CA VAL A 608 -72.04 -72.69 -24.53
C VAL A 608 -72.39 -71.25 -24.18
N THR A 609 -73.06 -71.06 -23.04
CA THR A 609 -73.51 -69.74 -22.57
C THR A 609 -72.49 -69.04 -21.67
N GLU A 610 -71.51 -69.77 -21.14
CA GLU A 610 -70.43 -69.23 -20.29
C GLU A 610 -69.07 -69.75 -20.76
N HIS A 611 -68.02 -68.93 -20.59
CA HIS A 611 -66.64 -69.28 -20.94
C HIS A 611 -66.53 -69.72 -22.40
N GLN A 612 -67.08 -68.90 -23.29
CA GLN A 612 -67.21 -69.20 -24.72
C GLN A 612 -65.87 -69.29 -25.43
N PHE A 613 -64.80 -68.72 -24.90
CA PHE A 613 -63.47 -68.90 -25.46
C PHE A 613 -62.77 -70.12 -24.89
N ARG A 614 -62.31 -70.98 -25.79
CA ARG A 614 -61.76 -72.27 -25.46
C ARG A 614 -60.50 -72.55 -26.27
N VAL A 615 -59.62 -73.41 -25.75
CA VAL A 615 -58.42 -73.87 -26.47
C VAL A 615 -58.49 -75.37 -26.62
N GLY A 616 -58.58 -75.92 -27.83
CA GLY A 616 -58.75 -77.36 -28.05
C GLY A 616 -58.56 -77.80 -29.51
N SER A 617 -58.83 -79.07 -29.81
CA SER A 617 -58.94 -79.54 -31.20
C SER A 617 -60.13 -78.82 -31.84
N SER A 618 -59.89 -77.98 -32.86
CA SER A 618 -60.93 -77.16 -33.51
C SER A 618 -61.57 -77.91 -34.70
N PRO A 619 -62.80 -78.43 -34.59
CA PRO A 619 -63.55 -79.00 -35.72
C PRO A 619 -64.16 -77.91 -36.64
N PRO A 620 -64.63 -78.26 -37.87
CA PRO A 620 -65.05 -77.30 -38.90
C PRO A 620 -66.22 -76.36 -38.54
N ASP A 621 -66.93 -76.64 -37.44
CA ASP A 621 -68.09 -75.90 -36.94
C ASP A 621 -67.75 -74.88 -35.83
N MET A 622 -66.51 -74.86 -35.36
CA MET A 622 -65.98 -73.92 -34.34
C MET A 622 -65.32 -72.70 -35.00
N GLN A 623 -65.39 -71.55 -34.32
CA GLN A 623 -64.93 -70.26 -34.85
C GLN A 623 -63.50 -69.95 -34.36
N ASP A 624 -62.49 -70.50 -35.02
CA ASP A 624 -61.06 -70.43 -34.64
C ASP A 624 -60.22 -69.46 -35.47
N HIS A 625 -60.86 -68.64 -36.31
CA HIS A 625 -60.22 -67.63 -37.16
C HIS A 625 -60.27 -66.25 -36.50
N TRP A 626 -59.12 -65.56 -36.48
CA TRP A 626 -58.94 -64.30 -35.77
C TRP A 626 -58.34 -63.22 -36.67
N TYR A 627 -59.02 -62.09 -36.78
CA TYR A 627 -58.42 -60.85 -37.26
C TYR A 627 -57.74 -60.13 -36.10
N ILE A 628 -56.41 -60.07 -36.13
CA ILE A 628 -55.62 -59.31 -35.16
C ILE A 628 -55.43 -57.91 -35.73
N VAL A 629 -56.18 -56.95 -35.18
CA VAL A 629 -56.25 -55.58 -35.69
C VAL A 629 -55.73 -54.57 -34.70
N ARG A 630 -55.30 -53.40 -35.17
CA ARG A 630 -54.80 -52.33 -34.32
C ARG A 630 -55.90 -51.83 -33.37
N GLY A 631 -55.51 -51.48 -32.14
CA GLY A 631 -56.37 -50.73 -31.23
C GLY A 631 -56.60 -49.28 -31.66
N SER A 632 -57.59 -48.62 -31.06
CA SER A 632 -57.95 -47.23 -31.34
C SER A 632 -56.79 -46.26 -31.07
N ALA A 633 -56.88 -45.02 -31.59
CA ALA A 633 -55.83 -44.01 -31.44
C ALA A 633 -55.46 -43.71 -29.97
N SER A 634 -56.43 -43.77 -29.04
CA SER A 634 -56.20 -43.60 -27.60
C SER A 634 -55.42 -44.77 -26.97
N ARG A 635 -55.25 -45.87 -27.69
CA ARG A 635 -54.61 -47.12 -27.27
C ARG A 635 -53.48 -47.52 -28.24
N ALA A 636 -52.88 -46.53 -28.88
CA ALA A 636 -51.78 -46.74 -29.81
C ALA A 636 -50.66 -47.58 -29.17
N GLY A 637 -50.47 -48.81 -29.65
CA GLY A 637 -49.58 -49.78 -29.02
C GLY A 637 -50.22 -51.16 -28.82
N SER A 638 -51.54 -51.27 -28.86
CA SER A 638 -52.29 -52.52 -28.64
C SER A 638 -52.90 -53.11 -29.91
N TRP A 639 -53.36 -54.35 -29.75
CA TRP A 639 -54.05 -55.17 -30.73
C TRP A 639 -55.37 -55.67 -30.17
N VAL A 640 -56.38 -55.79 -31.02
CA VAL A 640 -57.68 -56.38 -30.72
C VAL A 640 -57.81 -57.66 -31.51
N LEU A 641 -58.13 -58.76 -30.83
CA LEU A 641 -58.31 -60.08 -31.44
C LEU A 641 -59.79 -60.26 -31.76
N LYS A 642 -60.17 -59.95 -33.00
CA LYS A 642 -61.54 -60.05 -33.49
C LYS A 642 -61.78 -61.42 -34.09
N ASN A 643 -62.82 -62.10 -33.66
CA ASN A 643 -63.22 -63.37 -34.26
C ASN A 643 -63.80 -63.12 -35.66
N ALA A 644 -63.38 -63.91 -36.65
CA ALA A 644 -63.77 -63.69 -38.05
C ALA A 644 -65.24 -64.05 -38.32
N GLU A 645 -65.84 -64.90 -37.48
CA GLU A 645 -67.15 -65.49 -37.74
C GLU A 645 -68.28 -65.01 -36.81
N SER A 646 -68.01 -64.58 -35.58
CA SER A 646 -69.03 -64.10 -34.61
C SER A 646 -69.18 -62.58 -34.52
N ASN A 647 -68.33 -61.81 -35.21
CA ASN A 647 -68.26 -60.34 -35.03
C ASN A 647 -68.09 -59.93 -33.55
N THR A 648 -67.32 -60.73 -32.79
CA THR A 648 -66.96 -60.48 -31.39
C THR A 648 -65.45 -60.33 -31.25
N CYS A 649 -64.95 -59.85 -30.12
CA CYS A 649 -63.53 -59.87 -29.80
C CYS A 649 -63.25 -60.54 -28.45
N ILE A 650 -61.98 -60.84 -28.20
CA ILE A 650 -61.50 -61.36 -26.91
C ILE A 650 -61.42 -60.17 -25.94
N GLU A 651 -62.39 -60.09 -25.03
CA GLU A 651 -62.43 -59.10 -23.95
C GLU A 651 -62.26 -59.78 -22.60
N LEU A 652 -61.39 -59.23 -21.76
CA LEU A 652 -61.24 -59.69 -20.38
C LEU A 652 -62.31 -59.07 -19.50
N LYS A 653 -63.02 -59.89 -18.70
CA LYS A 653 -64.04 -59.37 -17.79
C LYS A 653 -63.41 -58.47 -16.72
N ASP A 654 -64.17 -57.50 -16.21
CA ASP A 654 -63.75 -56.65 -15.08
C ASP A 654 -63.19 -57.53 -13.95
N ASN A 655 -61.98 -57.19 -13.55
CA ASN A 655 -61.14 -57.94 -12.64
C ASN A 655 -60.64 -57.08 -11.48
N SER A 656 -61.29 -55.94 -11.21
CA SER A 656 -61.00 -55.06 -10.07
C SER A 656 -61.00 -55.76 -8.70
N ARG A 657 -61.62 -56.95 -8.59
CA ARG A 657 -61.68 -57.79 -7.38
C ARG A 657 -60.95 -59.13 -7.50
N TRP A 658 -60.08 -59.28 -8.49
CA TRP A 658 -59.34 -60.52 -8.70
C TRP A 658 -58.38 -60.81 -7.53
N ASN A 659 -58.36 -62.05 -7.06
CA ASN A 659 -57.65 -62.49 -5.86
C ASN A 659 -56.32 -63.21 -6.14
N GLY A 660 -55.90 -63.28 -7.41
CA GLY A 660 -54.66 -63.96 -7.82
C GLY A 660 -54.75 -65.49 -7.95
N HIS A 661 -55.86 -66.11 -7.53
CA HIS A 661 -55.98 -67.57 -7.47
C HIS A 661 -56.84 -68.16 -8.60
N ASP A 662 -57.95 -67.51 -8.96
CA ASP A 662 -58.88 -68.02 -9.99
C ASP A 662 -58.63 -67.36 -11.36
N GLY A 663 -58.87 -68.06 -12.45
CA GLY A 663 -58.78 -67.46 -13.79
C GLY A 663 -59.81 -66.35 -14.01
N VAL A 664 -59.40 -65.20 -14.57
CA VAL A 664 -60.33 -64.12 -14.93
C VAL A 664 -61.04 -64.50 -16.24
N PRO A 665 -62.39 -64.58 -16.28
CA PRO A 665 -63.09 -65.01 -17.48
C PRO A 665 -62.82 -64.09 -18.68
N ILE A 666 -62.62 -64.69 -19.84
CA ILE A 666 -62.67 -63.99 -21.13
C ILE A 666 -64.08 -64.12 -21.69
N ILE A 667 -64.65 -63.00 -22.11
CA ILE A 667 -66.03 -62.84 -22.54
C ILE A 667 -66.07 -62.23 -23.96
N PRO A 668 -67.07 -62.55 -24.78
CA PRO A 668 -67.21 -61.94 -26.10
C PRO A 668 -67.43 -60.44 -25.95
N GLY A 669 -66.44 -59.66 -26.35
CA GLY A 669 -66.51 -58.21 -26.34
C GLY A 669 -67.18 -57.66 -27.58
N SER A 670 -67.60 -56.39 -27.49
CA SER A 670 -67.99 -55.61 -28.66
C SER A 670 -66.79 -55.53 -29.62
N PRO A 671 -66.98 -55.67 -30.94
CA PRO A 671 -65.89 -55.52 -31.91
C PRO A 671 -65.32 -54.09 -31.99
N SER A 672 -65.84 -53.15 -31.19
CA SER A 672 -65.24 -51.84 -30.95
C SER A 672 -63.89 -51.98 -30.24
N ASP A 673 -62.87 -51.36 -30.80
CA ASP A 673 -61.50 -51.24 -30.27
C ASP A 673 -61.36 -50.22 -29.12
N ASP A 674 -62.49 -49.80 -28.56
CA ASP A 674 -62.59 -48.68 -27.61
C ASP A 674 -62.58 -49.07 -26.12
N ARG A 675 -62.31 -50.33 -25.78
CA ARG A 675 -62.22 -50.79 -24.40
C ARG A 675 -60.85 -51.34 -24.07
N ASP A 676 -60.27 -50.90 -22.95
CA ASP A 676 -58.93 -51.35 -22.51
C ASP A 676 -58.92 -52.86 -22.20
N THR A 677 -60.06 -53.40 -21.75
CA THR A 677 -60.30 -54.83 -21.51
C THR A 677 -60.28 -55.68 -22.77
N ALA A 678 -60.48 -55.10 -23.95
CA ALA A 678 -60.45 -55.79 -25.25
C ALA A 678 -59.12 -55.62 -25.99
N ASN A 679 -58.20 -54.84 -25.45
CA ASN A 679 -56.94 -54.48 -26.07
C ASN A 679 -55.78 -55.25 -25.44
N TRP A 680 -54.90 -55.79 -26.29
CA TRP A 680 -53.84 -56.70 -25.91
C TRP A 680 -52.50 -56.23 -26.51
N VAL A 681 -51.44 -56.28 -25.72
CA VAL A 681 -50.06 -56.19 -26.20
C VAL A 681 -49.61 -57.60 -26.58
N ILE A 682 -49.01 -57.73 -27.76
CA ILE A 682 -48.45 -58.99 -28.22
C ILE A 682 -46.95 -58.96 -27.94
N VAL A 683 -46.47 -59.91 -27.14
CA VAL A 683 -45.05 -60.07 -26.80
C VAL A 683 -44.48 -61.19 -27.65
N VAL A 684 -43.50 -60.90 -28.49
CA VAL A 684 -42.80 -61.91 -29.29
C VAL A 684 -41.86 -62.70 -28.39
N ARG A 685 -41.96 -64.02 -28.44
CA ARG A 685 -41.02 -64.94 -27.78
C ARG A 685 -40.00 -65.48 -28.74
N GLU A 686 -40.46 -65.82 -29.94
CA GLU A 686 -39.64 -66.42 -30.98
C GLU A 686 -40.25 -66.04 -32.33
N MET A 687 -39.44 -65.48 -33.24
CA MET A 687 -39.83 -65.30 -34.64
C MET A 687 -39.63 -66.63 -35.36
N ALA A 688 -40.46 -66.91 -36.36
CA ALA A 688 -40.20 -68.05 -37.25
C ALA A 688 -38.87 -67.84 -37.98
N SER A 689 -38.01 -68.85 -37.96
CA SER A 689 -36.73 -68.87 -38.69
C SER A 689 -36.93 -68.94 -40.20
#